data_AF-A0A399FTW4-F1
#
_entry.id   AF-A0A399FTW4-F1
#
_cell.length_a   1.000
_cell.length_b   1.000
_cell.length_c   1.000
_cell.angle_alpha   90.00
_cell.angle_beta   90.00
_cell.angle_gamma   90.00
#
_symmetry.space_group_name_H-M   'P 1'
#
loop_
_entity.id
_entity.type
_entity.pdbx_description
1 polymer ?
#
loop_
_entity_poly.entity_id
_entity_poly.type
_entity_poly.pdbx_seq_one_letter_code
_entity_poly.pdbx_strand_id
1 'polypeptide(L)'
;MTDSPLLPRQSGIIPLCASFIAGVTLSTILSGWILFPPSFSVALRVVAILFIIIGVRAILTEKPYPQALIFFCLFLLFLGMARHAQATDTSSPYHITNFLNDREEVLILGTVVRDPDRREEFSILTIKPEKIVPHPQPDAYLKLDLKVPHKVITQKIIGVFDGDTLFTYEGKVVRLLGVDAPDLGEKGAKEAISFTRSMVLHRKVTLYVEENRPLDKFGRILAVVELDGRLLNSQLIERGLARYYPCPHMEILRYECYQDKKKILRGRTGYIQARVYPTIGEYYEKMSFGDRVEVISFLHPPRGRRNPAGFDFARYLRVRNVYAVTSRIREPEQLCFLGEGDVNSLIKLSLRLRHRIFETIERTVPYPESAFLAAVTLGMRGGLSGEIRERFRAVGIAHVLALSGLHTGFIALLLMGAARLLHLPRSMRFLLVSFGLLIFVFLSGASPATQRAALMFSLGMLLYDILRVPLVTSVGITIFLSAVVVLFTNPLWLTDVSFVLSFAAVLSLAYITPPIEKVVMMKGTGIRGFIGFPLIGILVGMNLFSLSGIVQHLSVVRGILPAVEKIPPLLDWFPAWIHFPGHSWLHQSQFLTATLLLGAASIATFFICLRWTGRDLMIELFSRKRGRYLLRFCFAQLAIQLGMLWPLSAVFFLRFPIAGLYANILAIPLLGAIVMLGWVAGLGEILFSVIGLGFIGNGFAMAINGFNTVLCQGFLGLARTWHDFIPFPYVGAYGTGKLIFWYGLIFSFIFHKEIFQKILEVKRKFWQRRKLLAMLVVISLFITVGAAAYLMARKPLLKIVFFDAGFGNAMLVSTPEGKSILIDGGPRKEEWSFGETIRETLSHYRISQLDYIIITSLRPGNIGGLAYVVEHIPVKRVVLPVKEEMLRAELSYEEFLILLDDWRLLSNPFMPHPQKIYTEYMALIELLEDAPLQIKTIRKSRLLYAEDGLKIEALVPSTVRGLDSFSLVLRISYGEKVIILPAQVGVAAQKRLTGKYPDKLLGDVMLIPVHGNPEKQVEEFITAISPAFAINQYGWSPCAEFFPVNAKEATLARYAKMGIVTYSTAKSGAVTLTTDGRELNIKVIVIKS
;
A
#
# COMPACT_ATOMS: atom_id res chain seq x y z
N MET A 1 28.41 -32.78 -23.38
CA MET A 1 27.17 -33.39 -22.88
C MET A 1 25.99 -32.69 -23.53
N THR A 2 25.60 -33.24 -24.67
CA THR A 2 24.57 -32.79 -25.59
C THR A 2 23.31 -33.60 -25.31
N ASP A 3 22.52 -33.17 -24.33
CA ASP A 3 21.15 -33.60 -24.18
C ASP A 3 20.26 -32.36 -24.28
N SER A 4 19.28 -32.43 -25.17
CA SER A 4 18.16 -31.49 -25.28
C SER A 4 17.52 -31.22 -23.90
N PRO A 5 16.92 -30.04 -23.66
CA PRO A 5 16.07 -29.83 -22.49
C PRO A 5 14.74 -30.56 -22.73
N LEU A 6 14.78 -31.89 -22.72
CA LEU A 6 13.61 -32.72 -22.65
C LEU A 6 12.90 -32.36 -21.34
N LEU A 7 11.75 -31.68 -21.46
CA LEU A 7 10.68 -31.80 -20.47
C LEU A 7 10.61 -33.29 -20.08
N PRO A 8 10.80 -33.65 -18.80
CA PRO A 8 11.04 -35.03 -18.42
C PRO A 8 9.84 -35.87 -18.84
N ARG A 9 10.06 -36.77 -19.82
CA ARG A 9 9.07 -37.70 -20.37
C ARG A 9 8.60 -38.76 -19.36
N GLN A 10 8.84 -38.60 -18.05
CA GLN A 10 8.69 -39.66 -17.05
C GLN A 10 8.18 -39.23 -15.66
N SER A 11 7.55 -38.06 -15.48
CA SER A 11 6.82 -37.79 -14.23
C SER A 11 5.38 -37.38 -14.48
N GLY A 12 4.43 -38.28 -14.25
CA GLY A 12 3.00 -37.96 -14.22
C GLY A 12 2.65 -36.89 -13.17
N ILE A 13 3.56 -36.58 -12.24
CA ILE A 13 3.38 -35.62 -11.15
C ILE A 13 3.24 -34.18 -11.65
N ILE A 14 4.05 -33.74 -12.61
CA ILE A 14 4.01 -32.36 -13.13
C ILE A 14 2.64 -32.04 -13.76
N PRO A 15 2.09 -32.82 -14.71
CA PRO A 15 0.78 -32.53 -15.28
C PRO A 15 -0.35 -32.59 -14.25
N LEU A 16 -0.27 -33.50 -13.26
CA LEU A 16 -1.22 -33.54 -12.14
C LEU A 16 -1.21 -32.24 -11.33
N CYS A 17 -0.03 -31.79 -10.90
CA CYS A 17 0.12 -30.56 -10.14
C CYS A 17 -0.31 -29.33 -10.96
N ALA A 18 0.07 -29.27 -12.24
CA ALA A 18 -0.34 -28.21 -13.16
C ALA A 18 -1.87 -28.15 -13.30
N SER A 19 -2.55 -29.29 -13.28
CA SER A 19 -4.01 -29.36 -13.35
C SER A 19 -4.68 -28.76 -12.12
N PHE A 20 -4.19 -29.03 -10.90
CA PHE A 20 -4.69 -28.38 -9.69
C PHE A 20 -4.53 -26.85 -9.74
N ILE A 21 -3.34 -26.37 -10.13
CA ILE A 21 -3.05 -24.93 -10.27
C ILE A 21 -3.96 -24.29 -11.33
N ALA A 22 -4.17 -24.97 -12.46
CA ALA A 22 -5.08 -24.52 -13.50
C ALA A 22 -6.53 -24.44 -12.98
N GLY A 23 -6.95 -25.37 -12.12
CA GLY A 23 -8.26 -25.34 -11.47
C GLY A 23 -8.45 -24.12 -10.58
N VAL A 24 -7.48 -23.83 -9.70
CA VAL A 24 -7.48 -22.61 -8.88
C VAL A 24 -7.51 -21.36 -9.76
N THR A 25 -6.70 -21.34 -10.83
CA THR A 25 -6.61 -20.22 -11.78
C THR A 25 -7.94 -19.99 -12.50
N LEU A 26 -8.57 -21.04 -13.01
CA LEU A 26 -9.86 -20.97 -13.70
C LEU A 26 -10.95 -20.46 -12.77
N SER A 27 -11.03 -20.99 -11.55
CA SER A 27 -12.00 -20.51 -10.55
C SER A 27 -11.73 -19.06 -10.14
N THR A 28 -10.47 -18.65 -10.02
CA THR A 28 -10.09 -17.24 -9.76
C THR A 28 -10.60 -16.34 -10.88
N ILE A 29 -10.36 -16.69 -12.15
CA ILE A 29 -10.84 -15.92 -13.30
C ILE A 29 -12.36 -15.86 -13.25
N LEU A 30 -13.05 -17.00 -13.20
CA LEU A 30 -14.52 -17.07 -13.22
C LEU A 30 -15.17 -16.29 -12.07
N SER A 31 -14.59 -16.31 -10.85
CA SER A 31 -15.10 -15.55 -9.70
C SER A 31 -15.07 -14.03 -9.91
N GLY A 32 -14.25 -13.54 -10.84
CA GLY A 32 -14.25 -12.14 -11.25
C GLY A 32 -15.47 -11.74 -12.09
N TRP A 33 -16.14 -12.71 -12.72
CA TRP A 33 -17.28 -12.51 -13.63
C TRP A 33 -18.61 -12.95 -13.00
N ILE A 34 -18.59 -14.00 -12.18
CA ILE A 34 -19.80 -14.67 -11.66
C ILE A 34 -19.66 -14.86 -10.14
N LEU A 35 -20.72 -14.51 -9.39
CA LEU A 35 -20.85 -14.85 -7.97
C LEU A 35 -21.27 -16.32 -7.86
N PHE A 36 -20.41 -17.14 -7.25
CA PHE A 36 -20.72 -18.54 -7.02
C PHE A 36 -21.64 -18.71 -5.82
N PRO A 37 -22.74 -19.49 -5.93
CA PRO A 37 -23.55 -19.84 -4.77
C PRO A 37 -22.75 -20.73 -3.80
N PRO A 38 -23.07 -20.74 -2.49
CA PRO A 38 -22.34 -21.55 -1.50
C PRO A 38 -22.28 -23.05 -1.83
N SER A 39 -23.34 -23.57 -2.46
CA SER A 39 -23.45 -24.95 -2.94
C SER A 39 -22.49 -25.30 -4.09
N PHE A 40 -21.90 -24.31 -4.76
CA PHE A 40 -21.02 -24.53 -5.91
C PHE A 40 -19.74 -25.28 -5.53
N SER A 41 -19.16 -24.99 -4.36
CA SER A 41 -17.98 -25.71 -3.86
C SER A 41 -18.26 -27.19 -3.55
N VAL A 42 -19.49 -27.52 -3.18
CA VAL A 42 -19.94 -28.90 -2.91
C VAL A 42 -20.11 -29.63 -4.23
N ALA A 43 -20.79 -29.04 -5.21
CA ALA A 43 -20.97 -29.61 -6.54
C ALA A 43 -19.61 -29.95 -7.21
N LEU A 44 -18.64 -29.04 -7.16
CA LEU A 44 -17.30 -29.27 -7.70
C LEU A 44 -16.56 -30.44 -7.02
N ARG A 45 -16.76 -30.64 -5.70
CA ARG A 45 -16.19 -31.79 -4.98
C ARG A 45 -16.82 -33.10 -5.40
N VAL A 46 -18.13 -33.13 -5.63
CA VAL A 46 -18.83 -34.32 -6.15
C VAL A 46 -18.29 -34.68 -7.53
N VAL A 47 -18.14 -33.70 -8.43
CA VAL A 47 -17.54 -33.90 -9.76
C VAL A 47 -16.10 -34.42 -9.65
N ALA A 48 -15.30 -33.86 -8.73
CA ALA A 48 -13.95 -34.36 -8.48
C ALA A 48 -13.97 -35.83 -8.03
N ILE A 49 -14.84 -36.20 -7.07
CA ILE A 49 -14.99 -37.58 -6.59
C ILE A 49 -15.37 -38.55 -7.72
N LEU A 50 -16.23 -38.14 -8.67
CA LEU A 50 -16.55 -38.96 -9.83
C LEU A 50 -15.31 -39.23 -10.70
N PHE A 51 -14.47 -38.22 -10.96
CA PHE A 51 -13.27 -38.38 -11.77
C PHE A 51 -12.19 -39.25 -11.10
N ILE A 52 -12.03 -39.19 -9.78
CA ILE A 52 -11.10 -40.10 -9.08
C ILE A 52 -11.61 -41.56 -9.14
N ILE A 53 -12.92 -41.79 -9.00
CA ILE A 53 -13.51 -43.14 -9.14
C ILE A 53 -13.28 -43.68 -10.56
N ILE A 54 -13.53 -42.86 -11.59
CA ILE A 54 -13.30 -43.24 -13.00
C ILE A 54 -11.80 -43.51 -13.26
N GLY A 55 -10.91 -42.69 -12.70
CA GLY A 55 -9.46 -42.86 -12.82
C GLY A 55 -8.95 -44.14 -12.17
N VAL A 56 -9.39 -44.44 -10.95
CA VAL A 56 -9.07 -45.70 -10.25
C VAL A 56 -9.61 -46.90 -11.03
N ARG A 57 -10.87 -46.84 -11.50
CA ARG A 57 -11.45 -47.89 -12.34
C ARG A 57 -10.64 -48.11 -13.62
N ALA A 58 -10.18 -47.04 -14.27
CA ALA A 58 -9.36 -47.14 -15.48
C ALA A 58 -8.02 -47.86 -15.24
N ILE A 59 -7.38 -47.63 -14.09
CA ILE A 59 -6.17 -48.36 -13.67
C ILE A 59 -6.50 -49.84 -13.42
N LEU A 60 -7.58 -50.12 -12.69
CA LEU A 60 -8.00 -51.48 -12.36
C LEU A 60 -8.44 -52.29 -13.60
N THR A 61 -8.91 -51.62 -14.66
CA THR A 61 -9.30 -52.25 -15.93
C THR A 61 -8.18 -52.23 -16.99
N GLU A 62 -6.91 -52.06 -16.57
CA GLU A 62 -5.72 -52.07 -17.45
C GLU A 62 -5.80 -51.14 -18.68
N LYS A 63 -6.53 -50.02 -18.59
CA LYS A 63 -6.55 -49.03 -19.68
C LYS A 63 -5.17 -48.40 -19.83
N PRO A 64 -4.78 -47.96 -21.05
CA PRO A 64 -3.47 -47.36 -21.27
C PRO A 64 -3.25 -46.17 -20.32
N TYR A 65 -2.11 -46.16 -19.62
CA TYR A 65 -1.67 -45.14 -18.66
C TYR A 65 -2.06 -43.68 -18.99
N PRO A 66 -1.90 -43.18 -20.25
CA PRO A 66 -2.32 -41.82 -20.60
C PRO A 66 -3.81 -41.54 -20.41
N GLN A 67 -4.70 -42.52 -20.56
CA GLN A 67 -6.14 -42.34 -20.34
C GLN A 67 -6.47 -42.21 -18.85
N ALA A 68 -5.86 -43.03 -17.99
CA ALA A 68 -6.03 -42.91 -16.54
C ALA A 68 -5.53 -41.55 -16.02
N LEU A 69 -4.37 -41.10 -16.51
CA LEU A 69 -3.78 -39.81 -16.12
C LEU A 69 -4.70 -38.61 -16.40
N ILE A 70 -5.46 -38.63 -17.49
CA ILE A 70 -6.43 -37.57 -17.83
C ILE A 70 -7.49 -37.44 -16.73
N PHE A 71 -8.02 -38.55 -16.21
CA PHE A 71 -9.03 -38.52 -15.16
C PHE A 71 -8.49 -38.00 -13.83
N PHE A 72 -7.24 -38.34 -13.47
CA PHE A 72 -6.59 -37.77 -12.29
C PHE A 72 -6.28 -36.27 -12.46
N CYS A 73 -5.92 -35.82 -13.66
CA CYS A 73 -5.81 -34.40 -13.97
C CYS A 73 -7.16 -33.70 -13.77
N LEU A 74 -8.26 -34.23 -14.35
CA LEU A 74 -9.60 -33.67 -14.17
C LEU A 74 -10.02 -33.63 -12.69
N PHE A 75 -9.77 -34.70 -11.91
CA PHE A 75 -9.97 -34.70 -10.47
C PHE A 75 -9.27 -33.52 -9.78
N LEU A 76 -7.98 -33.32 -10.05
CA LEU A 76 -7.20 -32.24 -9.45
C LEU A 76 -7.64 -30.85 -9.93
N LEU A 77 -8.03 -30.70 -11.20
CA LEU A 77 -8.62 -29.48 -11.73
C LEU A 77 -9.87 -29.06 -10.93
N PHE A 78 -10.83 -29.98 -10.78
CA PHE A 78 -12.07 -29.70 -10.04
C PHE A 78 -11.84 -29.54 -8.55
N LEU A 79 -10.89 -30.29 -7.96
CA LEU A 79 -10.48 -30.10 -6.57
C LEU A 79 -9.88 -28.70 -6.34
N GLY A 80 -9.05 -28.22 -7.26
CA GLY A 80 -8.49 -26.87 -7.23
C GLY A 80 -9.59 -25.79 -7.32
N MET A 81 -10.55 -25.96 -8.23
CA MET A 81 -11.71 -25.07 -8.33
C MET A 81 -12.54 -25.06 -7.04
N ALA A 82 -12.82 -26.24 -6.48
CA ALA A 82 -13.60 -26.38 -5.25
C ALA A 82 -12.90 -25.72 -4.06
N ARG A 83 -11.58 -25.90 -3.95
CA ARG A 83 -10.78 -25.32 -2.87
C ARG A 83 -10.79 -23.80 -2.92
N HIS A 84 -10.67 -23.21 -4.12
CA HIS A 84 -10.80 -21.77 -4.34
C HIS A 84 -12.19 -21.27 -3.98
N ALA A 85 -13.26 -21.90 -4.50
CA ALA A 85 -14.64 -21.53 -4.18
C ALA A 85 -14.93 -21.56 -2.67
N GLN A 86 -14.39 -22.55 -1.95
CA GLN A 86 -14.51 -22.63 -0.48
C GLN A 86 -13.74 -21.53 0.26
N ALA A 87 -12.66 -21.01 -0.31
CA ALA A 87 -11.87 -19.94 0.31
C ALA A 87 -12.50 -18.56 0.10
N THR A 88 -13.28 -18.39 -0.97
CA THR A 88 -14.04 -17.15 -1.25
C THR A 88 -15.41 -17.10 -0.61
N ASP A 89 -15.86 -18.19 0.01
CA ASP A 89 -17.19 -18.29 0.61
C ASP A 89 -17.27 -17.50 1.93
N THR A 90 -18.03 -16.41 1.91
CA THR A 90 -18.32 -15.55 3.06
C THR A 90 -19.77 -15.70 3.57
N SER A 91 -20.51 -16.72 3.11
CA SER A 91 -21.93 -16.90 3.41
C SER A 91 -22.23 -17.35 4.86
N SER A 92 -21.20 -17.71 5.63
CA SER A 92 -21.37 -18.13 7.03
C SER A 92 -22.01 -17.00 7.86
N PRO A 93 -23.03 -17.31 8.69
CA PRO A 93 -23.64 -16.32 9.59
C PRO A 93 -22.66 -15.79 10.64
N TYR A 94 -21.56 -16.50 10.91
CA TYR A 94 -20.49 -16.11 11.84
C TYR A 94 -19.34 -15.35 11.15
N HIS A 95 -19.45 -15.05 9.86
CA HIS A 95 -18.44 -14.29 9.15
C HIS A 95 -18.50 -12.80 9.51
N ILE A 96 -17.34 -12.15 9.66
CA ILE A 96 -17.21 -10.75 10.12
C ILE A 96 -17.98 -9.76 9.24
N THR A 97 -18.17 -10.08 7.96
CA THR A 97 -18.95 -9.23 7.02
C THR A 97 -20.37 -8.97 7.49
N ASN A 98 -20.95 -9.84 8.34
CA ASN A 98 -22.28 -9.65 8.92
C ASN A 98 -22.31 -8.71 10.13
N PHE A 99 -21.15 -8.26 10.62
CA PHE A 99 -20.98 -7.41 11.80
C PHE A 99 -20.41 -6.03 11.45
N LEU A 100 -20.28 -5.71 10.16
CA LEU A 100 -19.85 -4.38 9.71
C LEU A 100 -20.89 -3.35 10.14
N ASN A 101 -20.46 -2.29 10.81
CA ASN A 101 -21.31 -1.22 11.30
C ASN A 101 -20.53 0.11 11.31
N ASP A 102 -21.04 1.09 10.58
CA ASP A 102 -20.49 2.44 10.46
C ASP A 102 -21.25 3.47 11.30
N ARG A 103 -22.33 3.07 12.00
CA ARG A 103 -23.20 3.95 12.80
C ARG A 103 -23.01 3.81 14.30
N GLU A 104 -22.68 2.61 14.77
CA GLU A 104 -22.46 2.33 16.19
C GLU A 104 -21.12 1.63 16.39
N GLU A 105 -20.48 1.93 17.51
CA GLU A 105 -19.27 1.24 17.92
C GLU A 105 -19.57 -0.18 18.35
N VAL A 106 -18.62 -1.08 18.10
CA VAL A 106 -18.68 -2.45 18.56
C VAL A 106 -17.52 -2.74 19.49
N LEU A 107 -17.79 -3.55 20.50
CA LEU A 107 -16.78 -4.15 21.36
C LEU A 107 -16.33 -5.47 20.71
N ILE A 108 -15.04 -5.54 20.41
CA ILE A 108 -14.38 -6.67 19.75
C ILE A 108 -13.46 -7.32 20.76
N LEU A 109 -13.79 -8.55 21.15
CA LEU A 109 -12.90 -9.42 21.90
C LEU A 109 -12.22 -10.37 20.94
N GLY A 110 -10.89 -10.43 20.97
CA GLY A 110 -10.16 -11.32 20.08
C GLY A 110 -8.72 -11.54 20.46
N THR A 111 -8.06 -12.39 19.68
CA THR A 111 -6.64 -12.73 19.84
C THR A 111 -5.82 -12.14 18.69
N VAL A 112 -4.67 -11.56 18.99
CA VAL A 112 -3.71 -11.07 18.00
C VAL A 112 -3.08 -12.27 17.28
N VAL A 113 -3.30 -12.39 15.96
CA VAL A 113 -2.87 -13.55 15.15
C VAL A 113 -1.64 -13.30 14.29
N ARG A 114 -1.04 -12.11 14.38
CA ARG A 114 0.22 -11.75 13.72
C ARG A 114 0.97 -10.78 14.62
N ASP A 115 2.30 -10.82 14.55
CA ASP A 115 3.10 -9.79 15.21
C ASP A 115 2.64 -8.40 14.76
N PRO A 116 2.51 -7.44 15.69
CA PRO A 116 2.17 -6.06 15.33
C PRO A 116 3.14 -5.50 14.29
N ASP A 117 2.61 -5.04 13.16
CA ASP A 117 3.40 -4.32 12.14
C ASP A 117 3.57 -2.88 12.62
N ARG A 118 4.62 -2.67 13.43
CA ARG A 118 4.99 -1.37 13.99
C ARG A 118 5.55 -0.47 12.88
N ARG A 119 5.08 0.77 12.83
CA ARG A 119 5.58 1.83 11.94
C ARG A 119 5.90 3.05 12.79
N GLU A 120 6.56 4.04 12.19
CA GLU A 120 6.96 5.29 12.87
C GLU A 120 5.78 5.96 13.59
N GLU A 121 4.61 6.04 12.94
CA GLU A 121 3.44 6.77 13.48
C GLU A 121 2.36 5.89 14.10
N PHE A 122 2.31 4.60 13.77
CA PHE A 122 1.24 3.69 14.20
C PHE A 122 1.63 2.22 14.06
N SER A 123 0.92 1.37 14.79
CA SER A 123 1.04 -0.09 14.72
C SER A 123 -0.23 -0.70 14.13
N ILE A 124 -0.05 -1.72 13.30
CA ILE A 124 -1.17 -2.49 12.73
C ILE A 124 -1.29 -3.81 13.49
N LEU A 125 -2.44 -4.01 14.13
CA LEU A 125 -2.82 -5.28 14.75
C LEU A 125 -3.70 -6.09 13.80
N THR A 126 -3.49 -7.40 13.74
CA THR A 126 -4.40 -8.33 13.07
C THR A 126 -5.07 -9.19 14.12
N ILE A 127 -6.37 -9.02 14.31
CA ILE A 127 -7.15 -9.61 15.39
C ILE A 127 -8.08 -10.68 14.81
N LYS A 128 -8.06 -11.87 15.39
CA LYS A 128 -9.10 -12.89 15.17
C LYS A 128 -10.20 -12.68 16.20
N PRO A 129 -11.40 -12.24 15.79
CA PRO A 129 -12.46 -11.96 16.74
C PRO A 129 -13.03 -13.28 17.27
N GLU A 130 -13.16 -13.36 18.58
CA GLU A 130 -13.84 -14.43 19.32
C GLU A 130 -15.30 -14.03 19.57
N LYS A 131 -15.53 -12.74 19.85
CA LYS A 131 -16.84 -12.18 20.13
C LYS A 131 -16.89 -10.74 19.65
N ILE A 132 -17.97 -10.38 18.97
CA ILE A 132 -18.29 -8.99 18.60
C ILE A 132 -19.65 -8.69 19.20
N VAL A 133 -19.75 -7.64 20.02
CA VAL A 133 -21.01 -7.17 20.57
C VAL A 133 -21.18 -5.68 20.29
N PRO A 134 -22.41 -5.19 20.12
CA PRO A 134 -22.67 -3.74 20.16
C PRO A 134 -22.04 -3.16 21.43
N HIS A 135 -21.29 -2.07 21.28
CA HIS A 135 -20.76 -1.36 22.43
C HIS A 135 -21.96 -0.66 23.11
N PRO A 136 -22.31 -1.01 24.36
CA PRO A 136 -23.41 -0.33 25.04
C PRO A 136 -23.06 1.15 25.15
N GLN A 137 -23.88 2.02 24.57
CA GLN A 137 -23.84 3.43 24.93
C GLN A 137 -24.15 3.54 26.43
N PRO A 138 -23.51 4.46 27.17
CA PRO A 138 -23.66 4.54 28.62
C PRO A 138 -25.04 5.07 29.01
N ASP A 139 -26.08 4.25 28.84
CA ASP A 139 -27.35 4.41 29.52
C ASP A 139 -27.18 3.87 30.95
N ALA A 140 -26.31 4.51 31.72
CA ALA A 140 -26.05 4.22 33.12
C ALA A 140 -27.08 4.97 33.98
N TYR A 141 -27.86 4.25 34.79
CA TYR A 141 -28.67 4.86 35.84
C TYR A 141 -27.89 4.81 37.17
N LEU A 142 -27.81 5.96 37.83
CA LEU A 142 -27.17 6.10 39.14
C LEU A 142 -28.18 5.76 40.24
N LYS A 143 -27.83 4.82 41.11
CA LYS A 143 -28.58 4.56 42.35
C LYS A 143 -27.76 5.06 43.54
N LEU A 144 -28.42 5.78 44.44
CA LEU A 144 -27.81 6.22 45.69
C LEU A 144 -27.49 5.00 46.57
N ASP A 145 -26.26 4.86 47.04
CA ASP A 145 -25.95 3.88 48.08
C ASP A 145 -26.30 4.50 49.45
N LEU A 146 -27.44 4.10 50.03
CA LEU A 146 -27.92 4.58 51.33
C LEU A 146 -27.11 4.03 52.52
N LYS A 147 -26.03 3.28 52.29
CA LYS A 147 -25.16 2.75 53.37
C LYS A 147 -24.27 3.81 54.02
N VAL A 148 -24.14 5.00 53.43
CA VAL A 148 -23.34 6.08 54.02
C VAL A 148 -24.24 7.04 54.81
N PRO A 149 -23.88 7.44 56.05
CA PRO A 149 -24.69 8.40 56.81
C PRO A 149 -24.78 9.74 56.09
N HIS A 150 -26.02 10.20 55.87
CA HIS A 150 -26.34 11.45 55.22
C HIS A 150 -27.16 12.35 56.15
N LYS A 151 -26.80 13.63 56.20
CA LYS A 151 -27.65 14.66 56.80
C LYS A 151 -28.67 15.13 55.77
N VAL A 152 -29.96 14.92 56.07
CA VAL A 152 -31.07 15.32 55.20
C VAL A 152 -31.47 16.76 55.50
N ILE A 153 -31.43 17.63 54.49
CA ILE A 153 -31.78 19.05 54.62
C ILE A 153 -32.73 19.42 53.47
N THR A 154 -33.82 20.12 53.76
CA THR A 154 -34.70 20.66 52.71
C THR A 154 -34.35 22.12 52.44
N GLN A 155 -34.15 22.47 51.16
CA GLN A 155 -33.82 23.83 50.74
C GLN A 155 -34.66 24.25 49.54
N LYS A 156 -35.03 25.53 49.47
CA LYS A 156 -35.66 26.10 48.26
C LYS A 156 -34.58 26.59 47.31
N ILE A 157 -34.61 26.15 46.06
CA ILE A 157 -33.63 26.57 45.04
C ILE A 157 -34.09 27.87 44.37
N ILE A 158 -33.19 28.83 44.28
CA ILE A 158 -33.42 30.15 43.67
C ILE A 158 -32.59 30.40 42.41
N GLY A 159 -31.59 29.57 42.12
CA GLY A 159 -30.76 29.71 40.94
C GLY A 159 -29.96 28.46 40.58
N VAL A 160 -29.52 28.40 39.33
CA VAL A 160 -28.66 27.35 38.75
C VAL A 160 -27.57 28.02 37.92
N PHE A 161 -26.30 27.67 38.16
CA PHE A 161 -25.14 28.29 37.51
C PHE A 161 -24.76 27.59 36.19
N ASP A 162 -24.22 26.37 36.27
CA ASP A 162 -23.56 25.58 35.22
C ASP A 162 -24.23 24.21 34.98
N GLY A 163 -25.34 23.92 35.67
CA GLY A 163 -26.15 22.71 35.49
C GLY A 163 -26.06 21.74 36.67
N ASP A 164 -24.95 21.75 37.40
CA ASP A 164 -24.69 20.94 38.60
C ASP A 164 -24.35 21.79 39.85
N THR A 165 -24.30 23.13 39.73
CA THR A 165 -24.25 24.05 40.87
C THR A 165 -25.59 24.78 41.08
N LEU A 166 -26.14 24.68 42.28
CA LEU A 166 -27.44 25.24 42.70
C LEU A 166 -27.27 26.31 43.78
N PHE A 167 -28.10 27.36 43.71
CA PHE A 167 -28.20 28.40 44.75
C PHE A 167 -29.46 28.19 45.58
N THR A 168 -29.31 28.15 46.89
CA THR A 168 -30.43 28.00 47.85
C THR A 168 -30.90 29.37 48.37
N TYR A 169 -32.15 29.45 48.83
CA TYR A 169 -32.74 30.66 49.41
C TYR A 169 -31.99 31.15 50.66
N GLU A 170 -31.39 30.24 51.43
CA GLU A 170 -30.56 30.57 52.60
C GLU A 170 -29.15 31.08 52.25
N GLY A 171 -28.87 31.38 50.98
CA GLY A 171 -27.57 31.90 50.54
C GLY A 171 -26.46 30.85 50.46
N LYS A 172 -26.77 29.56 50.63
CA LYS A 172 -25.80 28.46 50.47
C LYS A 172 -25.72 27.99 49.02
N VAL A 173 -24.53 27.61 48.58
CA VAL A 173 -24.26 27.04 47.25
C VAL A 173 -24.11 25.52 47.38
N VAL A 174 -24.81 24.77 46.53
CA VAL A 174 -24.79 23.30 46.51
C VAL A 174 -24.19 22.83 45.20
N ARG A 175 -23.19 21.95 45.23
CA ARG A 175 -22.65 21.24 44.07
C ARG A 175 -23.16 19.80 44.09
N LEU A 176 -23.67 19.33 42.96
CA LEU A 176 -24.12 17.94 42.83
C LEU A 176 -22.92 17.00 42.97
N LEU A 177 -23.04 16.05 43.89
CA LEU A 177 -22.02 15.02 44.10
C LEU A 177 -22.00 14.02 42.94
N GLY A 178 -20.82 13.58 42.49
CA GLY A 178 -20.65 12.52 41.49
C GLY A 178 -21.04 12.88 40.04
N VAL A 179 -21.47 14.12 39.79
CA VAL A 179 -21.95 14.60 38.49
C VAL A 179 -21.23 15.90 38.12
N ASP A 180 -20.75 15.99 36.88
CA ASP A 180 -20.04 17.13 36.32
C ASP A 180 -20.71 17.60 35.03
N ALA A 181 -21.41 18.73 35.10
CA ALA A 181 -22.07 19.33 33.95
C ALA A 181 -21.09 20.20 33.13
N PRO A 182 -21.28 20.35 31.81
CA PRO A 182 -20.41 21.18 30.97
C PRO A 182 -20.40 22.64 31.43
N ASP A 183 -19.21 23.24 31.52
CA ASP A 183 -19.03 24.62 31.95
C ASP A 183 -19.66 25.62 30.96
N LEU A 184 -19.95 26.84 31.43
CA LEU A 184 -20.48 27.94 30.60
C LEU A 184 -19.54 28.23 29.41
N GLY A 185 -19.97 27.83 28.21
CA GLY A 185 -19.20 27.96 26.97
C GLY A 185 -18.92 26.62 26.28
N GLU A 186 -19.10 25.50 26.99
CA GLU A 186 -18.96 24.16 26.46
C GLU A 186 -20.23 23.67 25.75
N LYS A 187 -20.06 22.69 24.84
CA LYS A 187 -21.17 22.07 24.11
C LYS A 187 -22.04 21.27 25.08
N GLY A 188 -23.34 21.56 25.14
CA GLY A 188 -24.27 20.92 26.08
C GLY A 188 -24.66 21.79 27.29
N ALA A 189 -23.90 22.85 27.59
CA ALA A 189 -24.08 23.66 28.80
C ALA A 189 -25.46 24.33 28.87
N LYS A 190 -25.96 24.84 27.74
CA LYS A 190 -27.30 25.48 27.68
C LYS A 190 -28.42 24.48 27.93
N GLU A 191 -28.31 23.27 27.38
CA GLU A 191 -29.30 22.21 27.60
C GLU A 191 -29.29 21.74 29.06
N ALA A 192 -28.10 21.54 29.65
CA ALA A 192 -27.94 21.15 31.05
C ALA A 192 -28.53 22.19 32.02
N ILE A 193 -28.19 23.48 31.84
CA ILE A 193 -28.73 24.57 32.67
C ILE A 193 -30.25 24.67 32.54
N SER A 194 -30.78 24.60 31.31
CA SER A 194 -32.23 24.68 31.05
C SER A 194 -32.98 23.53 31.72
N PHE A 195 -32.45 22.32 31.59
CA PHE A 195 -33.02 21.13 32.21
C PHE A 195 -33.03 21.23 33.74
N THR A 196 -31.87 21.52 34.35
CA THR A 196 -31.77 21.66 35.82
C THR A 196 -32.71 22.76 36.33
N ARG A 197 -32.79 23.92 35.65
CA ARG A 197 -33.74 24.98 36.01
C ARG A 197 -35.19 24.51 35.96
N SER A 198 -35.57 23.78 34.92
CA SER A 198 -36.94 23.27 34.78
C SER A 198 -37.34 22.33 35.90
N MET A 199 -36.38 21.59 36.46
CA MET A 199 -36.62 20.67 37.57
C MET A 199 -36.67 21.39 38.91
N VAL A 200 -35.65 22.17 39.27
CA VAL A 200 -35.49 22.60 40.67
C VAL A 200 -35.81 24.06 40.96
N LEU A 201 -35.87 24.94 39.95
CA LEU A 201 -36.00 26.38 40.19
C LEU A 201 -37.32 26.71 40.90
N HIS A 202 -37.23 27.48 41.98
CA HIS A 202 -38.32 27.87 42.89
C HIS A 202 -39.02 26.71 43.62
N ARG A 203 -38.51 25.49 43.52
CA ARG A 203 -39.02 24.32 44.25
C ARG A 203 -38.21 24.03 45.51
N LYS A 204 -38.83 23.34 46.46
CA LYS A 204 -38.13 22.77 47.63
C LYS A 204 -37.56 21.42 47.24
N VAL A 205 -36.26 21.24 47.38
CA VAL A 205 -35.55 20.00 47.11
C VAL A 205 -35.02 19.41 48.41
N THR A 206 -34.89 18.09 48.45
CA THR A 206 -34.24 17.37 49.54
C THR A 206 -32.77 17.17 49.19
N LEU A 207 -31.88 17.63 50.06
CA LEU A 207 -30.44 17.49 49.94
C LEU A 207 -29.95 16.39 50.87
N TYR A 208 -29.27 15.40 50.33
CA TYR A 208 -28.52 14.41 51.09
C TYR A 208 -27.06 14.85 51.14
N VAL A 209 -26.66 15.43 52.27
CA VAL A 209 -25.30 15.96 52.49
C VAL A 209 -24.44 14.92 53.21
N GLU A 210 -23.22 14.70 52.74
CA GLU A 210 -22.26 13.79 53.37
C GLU A 210 -21.79 14.33 54.74
N GLU A 211 -21.84 13.52 55.81
CA GLU A 211 -21.43 13.95 57.15
C GLU A 211 -19.91 14.15 57.27
N ASN A 212 -19.10 13.31 56.62
CA ASN A 212 -17.64 13.33 56.75
C ASN A 212 -16.97 14.39 55.87
N ARG A 213 -17.62 14.81 54.77
CA ARG A 213 -17.08 15.80 53.83
C ARG A 213 -18.20 16.68 53.23
N PRO A 214 -18.85 17.52 54.05
CA PRO A 214 -20.04 18.27 53.62
C PRO A 214 -19.73 19.38 52.62
N LEU A 215 -18.46 19.79 52.46
CA LEU A 215 -18.05 20.90 51.62
C LEU A 215 -16.93 20.50 50.65
N ASP A 216 -16.95 21.09 49.45
CA ASP A 216 -15.84 21.01 48.51
C ASP A 216 -14.72 22.02 48.82
N LYS A 217 -13.65 22.00 48.01
CA LYS A 217 -12.50 22.92 48.14
C LYS A 217 -12.85 24.41 47.96
N PHE A 218 -14.04 24.71 47.47
CA PHE A 218 -14.55 26.06 47.23
C PHE A 218 -15.62 26.46 48.26
N GLY A 219 -15.84 25.65 49.30
CA GLY A 219 -16.84 25.92 50.35
C GLY A 219 -18.29 25.69 49.91
N ARG A 220 -18.53 24.97 48.81
CA ARG A 220 -19.88 24.60 48.35
C ARG A 220 -20.32 23.29 49.00
N ILE A 221 -21.60 23.17 49.34
CA ILE A 221 -22.17 21.96 49.92
C ILE A 221 -22.19 20.85 48.88
N LEU A 222 -21.57 19.71 49.18
CA LEU A 222 -21.65 18.51 48.36
C LEU A 222 -22.90 17.73 48.74
N ALA A 223 -23.85 17.61 47.80
CA ALA A 223 -25.09 16.91 48.07
C ALA A 223 -25.58 16.11 46.86
N VAL A 224 -26.33 15.06 47.15
CA VAL A 224 -27.25 14.48 46.18
C VAL A 224 -28.62 15.12 46.36
N VAL A 225 -29.24 15.52 45.25
CA VAL A 225 -30.47 16.31 45.26
C VAL A 225 -31.65 15.48 44.77
N GLU A 226 -32.68 15.37 45.59
CA GLU A 226 -33.93 14.69 45.28
C GLU A 226 -35.10 15.67 45.22
N LEU A 227 -35.96 15.47 44.23
CA LEU A 227 -37.23 16.16 44.07
C LEU A 227 -38.28 15.16 43.59
N ASP A 228 -39.43 15.11 44.28
CA ASP A 228 -40.58 14.28 43.91
C ASP A 228 -40.24 12.79 43.67
N GLY A 229 -39.37 12.21 44.49
CA GLY A 229 -38.93 10.81 44.36
C GLY A 229 -37.88 10.55 43.28
N ARG A 230 -37.34 11.61 42.65
CA ARG A 230 -36.34 11.52 41.56
C ARG A 230 -35.04 12.23 41.94
N LEU A 231 -33.91 11.59 41.65
CA LEU A 231 -32.58 12.14 41.87
C LEU A 231 -32.17 13.03 40.69
N LEU A 232 -31.95 14.32 40.93
CA LEU A 232 -31.47 15.25 39.89
C LEU A 232 -30.14 14.78 39.29
N ASN A 233 -29.25 14.23 40.13
CA ASN A 233 -27.95 13.69 39.72
C ASN A 233 -28.11 12.59 38.64
N SER A 234 -29.03 11.63 38.83
CA SER A 234 -29.25 10.57 37.84
C SER A 234 -29.89 11.11 36.57
N GLN A 235 -30.84 12.04 36.71
CA GLN A 235 -31.60 12.61 35.60
C GLN A 235 -30.74 13.43 34.62
N LEU A 236 -29.64 14.02 35.09
CA LEU A 236 -28.65 14.72 34.25
C LEU A 236 -27.80 13.74 33.45
N ILE A 237 -27.36 12.64 34.07
CA ILE A 237 -26.55 11.60 33.42
C ILE A 237 -27.38 10.80 32.41
N GLU A 238 -28.60 10.40 32.79
CA GLU A 238 -29.55 9.66 31.93
C GLU A 238 -29.89 10.39 30.62
N ARG A 239 -29.79 11.74 30.62
CA ARG A 239 -30.04 12.56 29.43
C ARG A 239 -28.78 12.95 28.68
N GLY A 240 -27.61 12.47 29.11
CA GLY A 240 -26.31 12.85 28.54
C GLY A 240 -25.96 14.33 28.74
N LEU A 241 -26.55 14.98 29.76
CA LEU A 241 -26.37 16.41 30.05
C LEU A 241 -25.23 16.69 31.05
N ALA A 242 -24.66 15.64 31.63
CA ALA A 242 -23.49 15.73 32.51
C ALA A 242 -22.67 14.42 32.43
N ARG A 243 -21.42 14.46 32.89
CA ARG A 243 -20.53 13.30 33.02
C ARG A 243 -20.49 12.81 34.47
N TYR A 244 -20.37 11.50 34.65
CA TYR A 244 -20.14 10.93 35.97
C TYR A 244 -18.64 10.95 36.30
N TYR A 245 -18.30 11.29 37.54
CA TYR A 245 -16.96 11.03 38.09
C TYR A 245 -17.06 10.08 39.30
N PRO A 246 -16.11 9.16 39.46
CA PRO A 246 -16.14 8.20 40.56
C PRO A 246 -16.19 8.89 41.92
N CYS A 247 -17.21 8.58 42.72
CA CYS A 247 -17.29 8.98 44.12
C CYS A 247 -17.71 7.78 44.99
N PRO A 248 -17.32 7.71 46.28
CA PRO A 248 -17.51 6.52 47.10
C PRO A 248 -18.98 6.15 47.43
N HIS A 249 -19.94 6.98 47.00
CA HIS A 249 -21.33 6.98 47.49
C HIS A 249 -22.36 6.76 46.37
N MET A 250 -21.90 6.59 45.13
CA MET A 250 -22.75 6.28 43.97
C MET A 250 -22.28 4.99 43.34
N GLU A 251 -23.18 4.01 43.28
CA GLU A 251 -22.94 2.78 42.55
C GLU A 251 -23.61 2.91 41.16
N ILE A 252 -22.83 2.74 40.10
CA ILE A 252 -23.40 2.63 38.74
C ILE A 252 -23.96 1.22 38.60
N LEU A 253 -25.28 1.10 38.56
CA LEU A 253 -25.92 -0.13 38.10
C LEU A 253 -25.94 -0.09 36.57
N ARG A 254 -24.95 -0.73 35.94
CA ARG A 254 -24.97 -0.93 34.48
C ARG A 254 -26.19 -1.81 34.16
N TYR A 255 -27.09 -1.34 33.28
CA TYR A 255 -28.16 -2.17 32.72
C TYR A 255 -27.53 -3.45 32.17
N GLU A 256 -28.02 -4.62 32.61
CA GLU A 256 -27.89 -5.87 31.85
C GLU A 256 -28.78 -5.80 30.59
N CYS A 257 -28.67 -4.75 29.77
CA CYS A 257 -29.31 -4.69 28.46
C CYS A 257 -28.27 -4.93 27.38
N TYR A 258 -27.99 -6.21 27.13
CA TYR A 258 -27.71 -6.81 25.81
C TYR A 258 -27.46 -8.32 26.01
N GLN A 259 -28.41 -9.03 26.62
CA GLN A 259 -28.36 -10.50 26.64
C GLN A 259 -28.79 -11.12 25.30
N ASP A 260 -29.46 -10.38 24.42
CA ASP A 260 -29.83 -10.91 23.11
C ASP A 260 -28.80 -10.61 22.03
N LYS A 261 -28.12 -11.69 21.62
CA LYS A 261 -27.07 -11.86 20.59
C LYS A 261 -25.62 -11.82 21.08
N LYS A 262 -25.30 -12.50 22.19
CA LYS A 262 -23.94 -13.08 22.39
C LYS A 262 -23.66 -14.15 21.33
N LYS A 263 -23.28 -13.77 20.10
CA LYS A 263 -22.77 -14.74 19.12
C LYS A 263 -21.26 -14.90 19.31
N ILE A 264 -20.87 -15.96 20.03
CA ILE A 264 -19.50 -16.47 19.97
C ILE A 264 -19.25 -16.83 18.50
N LEU A 265 -18.27 -16.18 17.89
CA LEU A 265 -17.96 -16.43 16.50
C LEU A 265 -17.22 -17.76 16.40
N ARG A 266 -17.85 -18.75 15.75
CA ARG A 266 -17.28 -20.09 15.55
C ARG A 266 -16.95 -20.33 14.07
N GLY A 267 -15.88 -21.08 13.81
CA GLY A 267 -15.47 -21.45 12.45
C GLY A 267 -14.66 -20.37 11.73
N ARG A 268 -14.89 -20.19 10.41
CA ARG A 268 -14.19 -19.20 9.59
C ARG A 268 -14.87 -17.84 9.72
N THR A 269 -14.36 -17.05 10.65
CA THR A 269 -14.86 -15.69 10.94
C THR A 269 -14.21 -14.65 10.02
N GLY A 270 -12.97 -14.89 9.59
CA GLY A 270 -12.08 -13.87 9.03
C GLY A 270 -11.28 -13.16 10.13
N TYR A 271 -10.48 -12.17 9.74
CA TYR A 271 -9.71 -11.32 10.65
C TYR A 271 -10.09 -9.85 10.50
N ILE A 272 -9.83 -9.10 11.56
CA ILE A 272 -9.99 -7.64 11.65
C ILE A 272 -8.61 -7.01 11.68
N GLN A 273 -8.40 -5.93 10.93
CA GLN A 273 -7.19 -5.14 11.03
C GLN A 273 -7.47 -3.86 11.82
N ALA A 274 -6.75 -3.68 12.93
CA ALA A 274 -6.86 -2.51 13.78
C ALA A 274 -5.62 -1.62 13.64
N ARG A 275 -5.84 -0.30 13.52
CA ARG A 275 -4.75 0.69 13.45
C ARG A 275 -4.67 1.43 14.79
N VAL A 276 -3.55 1.24 15.47
CA VAL A 276 -3.32 1.71 16.84
C VAL A 276 -2.21 2.77 16.82
N TYR A 277 -2.41 3.88 17.52
CA TYR A 277 -1.43 4.99 17.60
C TYR A 277 -0.70 4.98 18.95
N PRO A 278 0.54 5.50 19.04
CA PRO A 278 1.31 5.56 20.29
C PRO A 278 0.59 6.27 21.46
N THR A 279 -0.42 7.08 21.16
CA THR A 279 -1.23 7.83 22.14
C THR A 279 -1.97 6.95 23.15
N ILE A 280 -2.12 5.65 22.90
CA ILE A 280 -2.74 4.71 23.84
C ILE A 280 -1.84 4.35 25.03
N GLY A 281 -0.59 4.84 25.06
CA GLY A 281 0.36 4.60 26.14
C GLY A 281 1.03 3.22 26.07
N GLU A 282 1.30 2.64 27.25
CA GLU A 282 2.15 1.44 27.41
C GLU A 282 1.70 0.22 26.60
N TYR A 283 0.39 0.11 26.31
CA TYR A 283 -0.16 -0.98 25.52
C TYR A 283 0.35 -0.99 24.07
N TYR A 284 0.80 0.15 23.54
CA TYR A 284 1.34 0.25 22.19
C TYR A 284 2.59 -0.61 21.99
N GLU A 285 3.46 -0.68 23.01
CA GLU A 285 4.76 -1.35 22.92
C GLU A 285 4.75 -2.77 23.48
N LYS A 286 3.76 -3.12 24.32
CA LYS A 286 3.67 -4.43 24.98
C LYS A 286 3.02 -5.53 24.13
N MET A 287 2.22 -5.16 23.12
CA MET A 287 1.48 -6.15 22.33
C MET A 287 2.37 -7.03 21.46
N SER A 288 2.02 -8.32 21.46
CA SER A 288 2.70 -9.42 20.78
C SER A 288 1.70 -10.40 20.17
N PHE A 289 2.20 -11.30 19.31
CA PHE A 289 1.40 -12.40 18.80
C PHE A 289 0.86 -13.27 19.94
N GLY A 290 -0.43 -13.62 19.85
CA GLY A 290 -1.11 -14.48 20.83
C GLY A 290 -1.80 -13.73 21.95
N ASP A 291 -1.61 -12.42 22.08
CA ASP A 291 -2.24 -11.61 23.11
C ASP A 291 -3.75 -11.48 22.90
N ARG A 292 -4.51 -11.50 24.00
CA ARG A 292 -5.95 -11.24 24.00
C ARG A 292 -6.18 -9.75 24.21
N VAL A 293 -7.00 -9.18 23.36
CA VAL A 293 -7.29 -7.75 23.34
C VAL A 293 -8.79 -7.50 23.27
N GLU A 294 -9.19 -6.41 23.90
CA GLU A 294 -10.50 -5.80 23.78
C GLU A 294 -10.35 -4.51 22.98
N VAL A 295 -11.12 -4.36 21.91
CA VAL A 295 -11.10 -3.18 21.05
C VAL A 295 -12.49 -2.58 20.94
N ILE A 296 -12.62 -1.30 21.21
CA ILE A 296 -13.85 -0.53 20.98
C ILE A 296 -13.65 0.31 19.73
N SER A 297 -14.42 0.03 18.69
CA SER A 297 -14.33 0.79 17.44
C SER A 297 -15.51 0.55 16.50
N PHE A 298 -15.72 1.46 15.56
CA PHE A 298 -16.53 1.21 14.37
C PHE A 298 -15.84 0.18 13.45
N LEU A 299 -16.63 -0.70 12.85
CA LEU A 299 -16.12 -1.79 12.02
C LEU A 299 -16.49 -1.59 10.55
N HIS A 300 -15.50 -1.21 9.74
CA HIS A 300 -15.69 -0.84 8.34
C HIS A 300 -15.24 -1.95 7.38
N PRO A 301 -15.88 -2.11 6.20
CA PRO A 301 -15.31 -2.92 5.14
C PRO A 301 -13.98 -2.32 4.64
N PRO A 302 -12.95 -3.15 4.36
CA PRO A 302 -11.76 -2.73 3.65
C PRO A 302 -12.14 -2.11 2.32
N ARG A 303 -11.46 -1.03 1.94
CA ARG A 303 -11.79 -0.33 0.69
C ARG A 303 -11.02 -0.88 -0.49
N GLY A 304 -11.73 -1.13 -1.57
CA GLY A 304 -11.09 -1.49 -2.83
C GLY A 304 -10.35 -0.32 -3.45
N ARG A 305 -9.95 -0.48 -4.71
CA ARG A 305 -9.36 0.58 -5.52
C ARG A 305 -10.32 1.78 -5.60
N ARG A 306 -9.83 2.97 -5.25
CA ARG A 306 -10.60 4.23 -5.21
C ARG A 306 -10.33 5.17 -6.38
N ASN A 307 -9.13 5.15 -6.92
CA ASN A 307 -8.69 5.96 -8.07
C ASN A 307 -8.22 5.05 -9.22
N PRO A 308 -8.18 5.52 -10.47
CA PRO A 308 -7.63 4.74 -11.58
C PRO A 308 -6.19 4.30 -11.28
N ALA A 309 -5.87 3.04 -11.56
CA ALA A 309 -4.60 2.39 -11.19
C ALA A 309 -4.19 2.43 -9.71
N GLY A 310 -5.03 2.96 -8.82
CA GLY A 310 -4.77 2.96 -7.39
C GLY A 310 -4.77 1.55 -6.80
N PHE A 311 -4.08 1.43 -5.66
CA PHE A 311 -3.97 0.18 -4.92
C PHE A 311 -5.34 -0.37 -4.46
N ASP A 312 -5.57 -1.66 -4.68
CA ASP A 312 -6.78 -2.35 -4.22
C ASP A 312 -6.56 -2.94 -2.82
N PHE A 313 -6.77 -2.12 -1.80
CA PHE A 313 -6.51 -2.49 -0.42
C PHE A 313 -7.44 -3.60 0.10
N ALA A 314 -8.71 -3.62 -0.33
CA ALA A 314 -9.65 -4.68 -0.01
C ALA A 314 -9.20 -6.03 -0.56
N ARG A 315 -8.76 -6.08 -1.82
CA ARG A 315 -8.20 -7.30 -2.40
C ARG A 315 -6.95 -7.74 -1.65
N TYR A 316 -6.03 -6.80 -1.36
CA TYR A 316 -4.81 -7.07 -0.60
C TYR A 316 -5.09 -7.70 0.79
N LEU A 317 -6.09 -7.19 1.50
CA LEU A 317 -6.51 -7.69 2.81
C LEU A 317 -7.27 -9.02 2.72
N ARG A 318 -8.13 -9.19 1.71
CA ARG A 318 -8.89 -10.45 1.49
C ARG A 318 -7.97 -11.65 1.30
N VAL A 319 -6.89 -11.49 0.52
CA VAL A 319 -5.86 -12.52 0.33
C VAL A 319 -5.20 -12.93 1.66
N ARG A 320 -5.21 -12.04 2.66
CA ARG A 320 -4.70 -12.25 4.02
C ARG A 320 -5.76 -12.70 5.02
N ASN A 321 -6.97 -13.05 4.56
CA ASN A 321 -8.17 -13.36 5.34
C ASN A 321 -8.66 -12.21 6.25
N VAL A 322 -8.31 -10.96 5.92
CA VAL A 322 -8.82 -9.78 6.62
C VAL A 322 -10.01 -9.22 5.85
N TYR A 323 -11.16 -9.09 6.53
CA TYR A 323 -12.44 -8.68 5.92
C TYR A 323 -13.05 -7.44 6.56
N ALA A 324 -12.45 -6.90 7.62
CA ALA A 324 -12.87 -5.68 8.27
C ALA A 324 -11.67 -4.86 8.78
N VAL A 325 -11.85 -3.55 8.88
CA VAL A 325 -10.89 -2.62 9.47
C VAL A 325 -11.58 -1.78 10.53
N THR A 326 -10.86 -1.45 11.62
CA THR A 326 -11.37 -0.55 12.66
C THR A 326 -11.22 0.92 12.22
N SER A 327 -11.89 1.82 12.92
CA SER A 327 -11.46 3.22 12.99
C SER A 327 -10.08 3.33 13.66
N ARG A 328 -9.47 4.52 13.62
CA ARG A 328 -8.17 4.77 14.27
C ARG A 328 -8.34 4.71 15.77
N ILE A 329 -7.55 3.86 16.42
CA ILE A 329 -7.53 3.70 17.87
C ILE A 329 -6.47 4.65 18.41
N ARG A 330 -6.90 5.65 19.18
CA ARG A 330 -6.05 6.72 19.70
C ARG A 330 -6.19 6.88 21.21
N GLU A 331 -7.34 6.53 21.76
CA GLU A 331 -7.66 6.72 23.17
C GLU A 331 -7.38 5.41 23.94
N PRO A 332 -6.79 5.46 25.15
CA PRO A 332 -6.51 4.28 25.96
C PRO A 332 -7.75 3.41 26.25
N GLU A 333 -8.94 4.03 26.33
CA GLU A 333 -10.21 3.35 26.58
C GLU A 333 -10.61 2.44 25.41
N GLN A 334 -10.15 2.74 24.19
CA GLN A 334 -10.50 2.01 22.98
C GLN A 334 -9.76 0.67 22.83
N LEU A 335 -8.72 0.43 23.64
CA LEU A 335 -7.91 -0.77 23.55
C LEU A 335 -7.42 -1.22 24.93
N CYS A 336 -7.90 -2.38 25.38
CA CYS A 336 -7.46 -3.00 26.61
C CYS A 336 -6.74 -4.33 26.34
N PHE A 337 -5.61 -4.54 27.03
CA PHE A 337 -4.91 -5.82 27.05
C PHE A 337 -5.52 -6.74 28.11
N LEU A 338 -6.04 -7.89 27.70
CA LEU A 338 -6.73 -8.85 28.57
C LEU A 338 -5.83 -9.99 29.06
N GLY A 339 -4.54 -9.98 28.69
CA GLY A 339 -3.57 -11.02 29.02
C GLY A 339 -3.06 -11.80 27.81
N GLU A 340 -2.05 -12.64 28.05
CA GLU A 340 -1.57 -13.59 27.05
C GLU A 340 -2.66 -14.63 26.74
N GLY A 341 -2.91 -14.88 25.46
CA GLY A 341 -3.80 -15.97 25.05
C GLY A 341 -3.17 -17.35 25.23
N ASP A 342 -3.96 -18.38 24.95
CA ASP A 342 -3.52 -19.77 24.97
C ASP A 342 -2.69 -20.09 23.71
N VAL A 343 -1.41 -19.66 23.76
CA VAL A 343 -0.44 -19.90 22.70
C VAL A 343 0.45 -21.08 23.06
N ASN A 344 0.64 -22.01 22.11
CA ASN A 344 1.51 -23.17 22.27
C ASN A 344 2.90 -22.75 22.79
N SER A 345 3.45 -23.50 23.74
CA SER A 345 4.77 -23.30 24.34
C SER A 345 5.89 -23.13 23.31
N LEU A 346 5.81 -23.81 22.15
CA LEU A 346 6.77 -23.65 21.05
C LEU A 346 6.76 -22.24 20.46
N ILE A 347 5.57 -21.64 20.30
CA ILE A 347 5.43 -20.30 19.78
C ILE A 347 5.93 -19.29 20.81
N LYS A 348 5.55 -19.46 22.09
CA LYS A 348 6.08 -18.63 23.20
C LYS A 348 7.61 -18.69 23.28
N LEU A 349 8.20 -19.88 23.09
CA LEU A 349 9.65 -20.03 23.00
C LEU A 349 10.22 -19.28 21.79
N SER A 350 9.62 -19.40 20.60
CA SER A 350 10.11 -18.70 19.41
C SER A 350 10.06 -17.17 19.56
N LEU A 351 9.02 -16.62 20.20
CA LEU A 351 8.88 -15.19 20.44
C LEU A 351 9.96 -14.71 21.43
N ARG A 352 10.19 -15.44 22.52
CA ARG A 352 11.26 -15.14 23.49
C ARG A 352 12.64 -15.17 22.85
N LEU A 353 12.93 -16.21 22.05
CA LEU A 353 14.22 -16.32 21.34
C LEU A 353 14.40 -15.18 20.33
N ARG A 354 13.35 -14.85 19.56
CA ARG A 354 13.38 -13.75 18.61
C ARG A 354 13.61 -12.40 19.30
N HIS A 355 12.89 -12.12 20.38
CA HIS A 355 13.04 -10.88 21.14
C HIS A 355 14.45 -10.76 21.73
N ARG A 356 14.99 -11.88 22.25
CA ARG A 356 16.38 -11.93 22.73
C ARG A 356 17.41 -11.61 21.64
N ILE A 357 17.29 -12.20 20.45
CA ILE A 357 18.19 -11.89 19.33
C ILE A 357 18.06 -10.41 18.93
N PHE A 358 16.83 -9.87 18.94
CA PHE A 358 16.57 -8.47 18.66
C PHE A 358 17.27 -7.55 19.67
N GLU A 359 17.15 -7.81 20.97
CA GLU A 359 17.88 -7.07 22.01
C GLU A 359 19.40 -7.15 21.84
N THR A 360 19.92 -8.33 21.48
CA THR A 360 21.36 -8.47 21.18
C THR A 360 21.78 -7.56 20.04
N ILE A 361 20.97 -7.49 18.96
CA ILE A 361 21.25 -6.60 17.82
C ILE A 361 21.22 -5.13 18.27
N GLU A 362 20.17 -4.70 18.99
CA GLU A 362 20.06 -3.31 19.44
C GLU A 362 21.19 -2.89 20.39
N ARG A 363 21.68 -3.79 21.24
CA ARG A 363 22.79 -3.50 22.16
C ARG A 363 24.17 -3.50 21.49
N THR A 364 24.35 -4.20 20.38
CA THR A 364 25.67 -4.42 19.76
C THR A 364 25.88 -3.69 18.43
N VAL A 365 24.81 -3.13 17.84
CA VAL A 365 24.84 -2.43 16.56
C VAL A 365 24.20 -1.05 16.73
N PRO A 366 24.81 0.04 16.22
CA PRO A 366 24.21 1.38 16.26
C PRO A 366 22.99 1.51 15.32
N TYR A 367 22.14 2.50 15.59
CA TYR A 367 21.09 2.92 14.65
C TYR A 367 21.71 3.78 13.53
N PRO A 368 21.30 3.63 12.24
CA PRO A 368 20.19 2.83 11.72
C PRO A 368 20.52 1.38 11.33
N GLU A 369 21.78 0.94 11.47
CA GLU A 369 22.22 -0.40 11.06
C GLU A 369 21.55 -1.52 11.86
N SER A 370 21.26 -1.30 13.15
CA SER A 370 20.56 -2.27 14.01
C SER A 370 19.14 -2.55 13.50
N ALA A 371 18.39 -1.51 13.12
CA ALA A 371 17.08 -1.64 12.53
C ALA A 371 17.13 -2.37 11.17
N PHE A 372 18.15 -2.08 10.35
CA PHE A 372 18.39 -2.79 9.10
C PHE A 372 18.71 -4.28 9.34
N LEU A 373 19.63 -4.58 10.26
CA LEU A 373 20.04 -5.94 10.60
C LEU A 373 18.87 -6.75 11.15
N ALA A 374 18.09 -6.18 12.08
CA ALA A 374 16.87 -6.79 12.61
C ALA A 374 15.82 -7.05 11.52
N ALA A 375 15.66 -6.14 10.56
CA ALA A 375 14.74 -6.32 9.43
C ALA A 375 15.15 -7.50 8.53
N VAL A 376 16.43 -7.63 8.19
CA VAL A 376 16.91 -8.69 7.26
C VAL A 376 17.17 -10.03 7.94
N THR A 377 17.36 -10.08 9.25
CA THR A 377 17.57 -11.34 10.00
C THR A 377 16.28 -11.90 10.60
N LEU A 378 15.51 -11.04 11.30
CA LEU A 378 14.32 -11.40 12.07
C LEU A 378 13.01 -10.93 11.42
N GLY A 379 13.06 -10.10 10.37
CA GLY A 379 11.86 -9.59 9.70
C GLY A 379 11.15 -8.47 10.47
N MET A 380 11.82 -7.83 11.42
CA MET A 380 11.28 -6.74 12.22
C MET A 380 11.45 -5.42 11.47
N ARG A 381 10.35 -4.84 10.98
CA ARG A 381 10.38 -3.66 10.07
C ARG A 381 10.26 -2.32 10.80
N GLY A 382 9.90 -2.33 12.08
CA GLY A 382 9.40 -1.17 12.82
C GLY A 382 10.43 -0.11 13.25
N GLY A 383 11.60 -0.04 12.62
CA GLY A 383 12.64 0.92 12.95
C GLY A 383 13.35 1.56 11.76
N LEU A 384 12.97 1.25 10.50
CA LEU A 384 13.63 1.87 9.33
C LEU A 384 12.91 3.15 8.91
N SER A 385 13.65 4.25 8.78
CA SER A 385 13.10 5.54 8.34
C SER A 385 12.39 5.44 6.98
N GLY A 386 11.35 6.24 6.77
CA GLY A 386 10.65 6.34 5.48
C GLY A 386 11.59 6.64 4.29
N GLU A 387 12.64 7.43 4.53
CA GLU A 387 13.69 7.77 3.57
C GLU A 387 14.50 6.54 3.12
N ILE A 388 14.97 5.71 4.07
CA ILE A 388 15.70 4.47 3.74
C ILE A 388 14.79 3.54 2.92
N ARG A 389 13.52 3.41 3.31
CA ARG A 389 12.54 2.60 2.58
C ARG A 389 12.32 3.11 1.15
N GLU A 390 12.31 4.43 0.92
CA GLU A 390 12.22 4.98 -0.44
C GLU A 390 13.50 4.75 -1.23
N ARG A 391 14.70 4.93 -0.66
CA ARG A 391 15.97 4.63 -1.35
C ARG A 391 16.03 3.18 -1.85
N PHE A 392 15.59 2.23 -1.03
CA PHE A 392 15.54 0.81 -1.42
C PHE A 392 14.49 0.55 -2.51
N ARG A 393 13.33 1.21 -2.43
CA ARG A 393 12.27 1.14 -3.45
C ARG A 393 12.70 1.81 -4.74
N ALA A 394 13.49 2.87 -4.65
CA ALA A 394 14.16 3.51 -5.77
C ALA A 394 15.11 2.48 -6.36
N VAL A 395 16.23 2.09 -5.75
CA VAL A 395 17.25 1.19 -6.35
C VAL A 395 16.74 -0.19 -6.83
N GLY A 396 15.54 -0.61 -6.44
CA GLY A 396 14.95 -1.90 -6.85
C GLY A 396 15.34 -3.06 -5.93
N ILE A 397 15.90 -2.74 -4.75
CA ILE A 397 16.33 -3.70 -3.72
C ILE A 397 15.36 -3.74 -2.53
N ALA A 398 14.19 -3.09 -2.60
CA ALA A 398 13.17 -3.13 -1.54
C ALA A 398 12.71 -4.54 -1.15
N HIS A 399 12.84 -5.50 -2.05
CA HIS A 399 12.55 -6.91 -1.78
C HIS A 399 13.50 -7.53 -0.72
N VAL A 400 14.62 -6.87 -0.41
CA VAL A 400 15.55 -7.26 0.67
C VAL A 400 14.99 -6.93 2.05
N LEU A 401 14.24 -5.83 2.20
CA LEU A 401 13.66 -5.42 3.49
C LEU A 401 12.52 -6.33 3.97
N ALA A 402 12.04 -7.21 3.09
CA ALA A 402 11.11 -8.28 3.45
C ALA A 402 11.86 -9.61 3.46
N LEU A 403 11.77 -10.35 4.57
CA LEU A 403 12.28 -11.72 4.62
C LEU A 403 11.71 -12.52 3.45
N SER A 404 12.63 -13.00 2.61
CA SER A 404 12.36 -13.59 1.31
C SER A 404 12.99 -14.97 1.21
N GLY A 405 12.75 -15.66 0.09
CA GLY A 405 13.38 -16.95 -0.15
C GLY A 405 14.91 -16.88 -0.25
N LEU A 406 15.46 -15.71 -0.59
CA LEU A 406 16.90 -15.47 -0.59
C LEU A 406 17.48 -15.58 0.82
N HIS A 407 16.85 -14.92 1.81
CA HIS A 407 17.25 -14.99 3.22
C HIS A 407 17.21 -16.42 3.75
N THR A 408 16.13 -17.14 3.44
CA THR A 408 15.99 -18.57 3.78
C THR A 408 17.10 -19.40 3.13
N GLY A 409 17.49 -19.07 1.90
CA GLY A 409 18.62 -19.69 1.21
C GLY A 409 19.96 -19.43 1.88
N PHE A 410 20.20 -18.23 2.43
CA PHE A 410 21.41 -17.95 3.21
C PHE A 410 21.49 -18.80 4.47
N ILE A 411 20.37 -18.97 5.18
CA ILE A 411 20.30 -19.87 6.34
C ILE A 411 20.54 -21.33 5.91
N ALA A 412 19.96 -21.76 4.80
CA ALA A 412 20.22 -23.09 4.25
C ALA A 412 21.71 -23.29 3.92
N LEU A 413 22.37 -22.28 3.34
CA LEU A 413 23.81 -22.31 3.05
C LEU A 413 24.66 -22.36 4.32
N LEU A 414 24.31 -21.58 5.35
CA LEU A 414 24.97 -21.60 6.66
C LEU A 414 24.88 -23.01 7.29
N LEU A 415 23.67 -23.58 7.35
CA LEU A 415 23.43 -24.92 7.89
C LEU A 415 24.11 -26.02 7.06
N MET A 416 24.13 -25.88 5.73
CA MET A 416 24.88 -26.77 4.84
C MET A 416 26.38 -26.68 5.08
N GLY A 417 26.91 -25.48 5.32
CA GLY A 417 28.31 -25.25 5.66
C GLY A 417 28.68 -25.94 6.97
N ALA A 418 27.86 -25.75 8.00
CA ALA A 418 28.01 -26.44 9.29
C ALA A 418 27.95 -27.97 9.14
N ALA A 419 26.99 -28.50 8.38
CA ALA A 419 26.87 -29.94 8.12
C ALA A 419 28.12 -30.51 7.43
N ARG A 420 28.74 -29.75 6.52
CA ARG A 420 29.99 -30.15 5.84
C ARG A 420 31.18 -30.11 6.78
N LEU A 421 31.28 -29.08 7.63
CA LEU A 421 32.33 -28.97 8.64
C LEU A 421 32.28 -30.15 9.63
N LEU A 422 31.08 -30.57 10.00
CA LEU A 422 30.82 -31.72 10.85
C LEU A 422 30.82 -33.07 10.10
N HIS A 423 31.17 -33.09 8.80
CA HIS A 423 31.23 -34.29 7.96
C HIS A 423 29.96 -35.17 7.98
N LEU A 424 28.78 -34.55 8.12
CA LEU A 424 27.53 -35.30 8.25
C LEU A 424 27.11 -36.00 6.95
N PRO A 425 26.57 -37.24 7.01
CA PRO A 425 26.04 -37.93 5.84
C PRO A 425 24.82 -37.20 5.26
N ARG A 426 24.51 -37.46 3.98
CA ARG A 426 23.46 -36.72 3.23
C ARG A 426 22.07 -36.78 3.90
N SER A 427 21.74 -37.88 4.57
CA SER A 427 20.50 -38.04 5.35
C SER A 427 20.43 -37.08 6.54
N MET A 428 21.49 -37.03 7.35
CA MET A 428 21.60 -36.11 8.48
C MET A 428 21.68 -34.66 8.02
N ARG A 429 22.31 -34.39 6.88
CA ARG A 429 22.31 -33.06 6.26
C ARG A 429 20.89 -32.60 5.90
N PHE A 430 20.09 -33.47 5.28
CA PHE A 430 18.68 -33.18 4.99
C PHE A 430 17.90 -32.88 6.27
N LEU A 431 18.09 -33.68 7.33
CA LEU A 431 17.42 -33.47 8.61
C LEU A 431 17.84 -32.14 9.25
N LEU A 432 19.14 -31.86 9.35
CA LEU A 432 19.66 -30.63 9.95
C LEU A 432 19.17 -29.39 9.21
N VAL A 433 19.27 -29.37 7.89
CA VAL A 433 18.85 -28.21 7.09
C VAL A 433 17.34 -28.04 7.14
N SER A 434 16.55 -29.10 6.94
CA SER A 434 15.08 -28.99 6.94
C SER A 434 14.55 -28.58 8.32
N PHE A 435 15.10 -29.16 9.39
CA PHE A 435 14.72 -28.81 10.76
C PHE A 435 15.19 -27.41 11.14
N GLY A 436 16.42 -27.01 10.80
CA GLY A 436 16.92 -25.66 11.05
C GLY A 436 16.13 -24.59 10.27
N LEU A 437 15.72 -24.88 9.02
CA LEU A 437 14.84 -24.00 8.27
C LEU A 437 13.43 -23.91 8.87
N LEU A 438 12.92 -25.02 9.43
CA LEU A 438 11.65 -25.00 10.17
C LEU A 438 11.74 -24.08 11.40
N ILE A 439 12.82 -24.16 12.17
CA ILE A 439 13.07 -23.25 13.31
C ILE A 439 13.14 -21.80 12.80
N PHE A 440 13.87 -21.53 11.73
CA PHE A 440 13.96 -20.19 11.13
C PHE A 440 12.60 -19.65 10.69
N VAL A 441 11.71 -20.49 10.14
CA VAL A 441 10.34 -20.10 9.79
C VAL A 441 9.60 -19.60 11.04
N PHE A 442 9.69 -20.30 12.18
CA PHE A 442 9.04 -19.81 13.41
C PHE A 442 9.67 -18.54 13.96
N LEU A 443 11.01 -18.47 14.03
CA LEU A 443 11.73 -17.30 14.54
C LEU A 443 11.52 -16.04 13.68
N SER A 444 11.26 -16.21 12.38
CA SER A 444 10.96 -15.10 11.46
C SER A 444 9.49 -14.66 11.47
N GLY A 445 8.66 -15.17 12.40
CA GLY A 445 7.23 -14.86 12.47
C GLY A 445 6.39 -15.60 11.41
N ALA A 446 6.88 -16.73 10.92
CA ALA A 446 6.23 -17.61 9.94
C ALA A 446 5.73 -16.87 8.69
N SER A 447 6.54 -15.94 8.16
CA SER A 447 6.15 -15.18 6.97
C SER A 447 5.91 -16.10 5.75
N PRO A 448 4.90 -15.83 4.90
CA PRO A 448 4.58 -16.73 3.78
C PRO A 448 5.77 -16.99 2.84
N ALA A 449 6.69 -16.04 2.69
CA ALA A 449 7.87 -16.20 1.84
C ALA A 449 8.90 -17.18 2.43
N THR A 450 9.15 -17.14 3.73
CA THR A 450 10.08 -18.08 4.41
C THR A 450 9.51 -19.49 4.44
N GLN A 451 8.20 -19.64 4.70
CA GLN A 451 7.51 -20.92 4.63
C GLN A 451 7.68 -21.59 3.26
N ARG A 452 7.42 -20.85 2.17
CA ARG A 452 7.56 -21.38 0.81
C ARG A 452 8.99 -21.77 0.49
N ALA A 453 9.94 -20.93 0.86
CA ALA A 453 11.35 -21.21 0.59
C ALA A 453 11.83 -22.43 1.38
N ALA A 454 11.52 -22.52 2.68
CA ALA A 454 11.84 -23.68 3.50
C ALA A 454 11.24 -24.97 2.93
N LEU A 455 9.98 -24.91 2.47
CA LEU A 455 9.32 -26.03 1.78
C LEU A 455 10.05 -26.42 0.48
N MET A 456 10.38 -25.45 -0.38
CA MET A 456 11.07 -25.72 -1.65
C MET A 456 12.49 -26.27 -1.42
N PHE A 457 13.25 -25.74 -0.46
CA PHE A 457 14.57 -26.27 -0.10
C PHE A 457 14.47 -27.70 0.44
N SER A 458 13.54 -27.95 1.37
CA SER A 458 13.35 -29.27 1.97
C SER A 458 12.91 -30.29 0.91
N LEU A 459 11.93 -29.98 0.07
CA LEU A 459 11.49 -30.87 -1.02
C LEU A 459 12.60 -31.10 -2.06
N GLY A 460 13.33 -30.05 -2.45
CA GLY A 460 14.43 -30.16 -3.40
C GLY A 460 15.57 -31.05 -2.87
N MET A 461 15.92 -30.89 -1.59
CA MET A 461 16.89 -31.75 -0.92
C MET A 461 16.38 -33.18 -0.75
N LEU A 462 15.12 -33.38 -0.39
CA LEU A 462 14.53 -34.72 -0.31
C LEU A 462 14.66 -35.44 -1.66
N LEU A 463 14.28 -34.78 -2.75
CA LEU A 463 14.33 -35.37 -4.10
C LEU A 463 15.77 -35.65 -4.55
N TYR A 464 16.69 -34.71 -4.34
CA TYR A 464 18.06 -34.83 -4.82
C TYR A 464 18.99 -35.64 -3.90
N ASP A 465 18.99 -35.34 -2.59
CA ASP A 465 19.90 -35.94 -1.62
C ASP A 465 19.44 -37.31 -1.12
N ILE A 466 18.12 -37.54 -1.01
CA ILE A 466 17.55 -38.80 -0.49
C ILE A 466 17.08 -39.68 -1.64
N LEU A 467 16.15 -39.19 -2.46
CA LEU A 467 15.53 -39.97 -3.54
C LEU A 467 16.38 -40.06 -4.82
N ARG A 468 17.54 -39.41 -4.86
CA ARG A 468 18.52 -39.46 -5.97
C ARG A 468 17.94 -39.06 -7.33
N VAL A 469 16.88 -38.27 -7.35
CA VAL A 469 16.29 -37.75 -8.58
C VAL A 469 17.26 -36.71 -9.18
N PRO A 470 17.51 -36.74 -10.51
CA PRO A 470 18.39 -35.79 -11.18
C PRO A 470 17.96 -34.33 -10.90
N LEU A 471 18.94 -33.45 -10.67
CA LEU A 471 18.71 -32.07 -10.20
C LEU A 471 17.65 -31.31 -11.02
N VAL A 472 17.70 -31.40 -12.36
CA VAL A 472 16.74 -30.72 -13.25
C VAL A 472 15.30 -31.21 -13.02
N THR A 473 15.13 -32.52 -12.84
CA THR A 473 13.82 -33.13 -12.58
C THR A 473 13.34 -32.81 -11.16
N SER A 474 14.25 -32.83 -10.18
CA SER A 474 13.97 -32.45 -8.79
C SER A 474 13.47 -31.02 -8.69
N VAL A 475 14.11 -30.08 -9.39
CA VAL A 475 13.69 -28.67 -9.44
C VAL A 475 12.30 -28.54 -10.08
N GLY A 476 12.06 -29.19 -11.21
CA GLY A 476 10.75 -29.19 -11.88
C GLY A 476 9.62 -29.69 -10.96
N ILE A 477 9.80 -30.86 -10.33
CA ILE A 477 8.81 -31.42 -9.39
C ILE A 477 8.62 -30.50 -8.18
N THR A 478 9.70 -29.99 -7.60
CA THR A 478 9.65 -29.10 -6.42
C THR A 478 8.81 -27.86 -6.66
N ILE A 479 8.99 -27.18 -7.81
CA ILE A 479 8.23 -25.98 -8.16
C ILE A 479 6.72 -26.28 -8.21
N PHE A 480 6.30 -27.31 -8.95
CA PHE A 480 4.88 -27.62 -9.10
C PHE A 480 4.25 -28.19 -7.82
N LEU A 481 4.96 -29.08 -7.12
CA LEU A 481 4.45 -29.71 -5.90
C LEU A 481 4.33 -28.69 -4.77
N SER A 482 5.33 -27.82 -4.58
CA SER A 482 5.27 -26.74 -3.58
C SER A 482 4.13 -25.76 -3.89
N ALA A 483 3.89 -25.42 -5.17
CA ALA A 483 2.76 -24.57 -5.55
C ALA A 483 1.41 -25.21 -5.17
N VAL A 484 1.23 -26.52 -5.38
CA VAL A 484 0.03 -27.25 -4.95
C VAL A 484 -0.12 -27.19 -3.43
N VAL A 485 0.91 -27.54 -2.67
CA VAL A 485 0.87 -27.50 -1.19
C VAL A 485 0.48 -26.11 -0.68
N VAL A 486 1.10 -25.06 -1.22
CA VAL A 486 0.84 -23.67 -0.84
C VAL A 486 -0.59 -23.26 -1.20
N LEU A 487 -1.05 -23.51 -2.43
CA LEU A 487 -2.39 -23.13 -2.87
C LEU A 487 -3.49 -23.97 -2.23
N PHE A 488 -3.17 -25.18 -1.76
CA PHE A 488 -4.09 -25.99 -0.98
C PHE A 488 -4.35 -25.37 0.41
N THR A 489 -3.32 -24.75 1.03
CA THR A 489 -3.50 -24.02 2.29
C THR A 489 -4.33 -22.75 2.11
N ASN A 490 -3.99 -21.92 1.12
CA ASN A 490 -4.77 -20.73 0.77
C ASN A 490 -4.72 -20.47 -0.75
N PRO A 491 -5.79 -20.77 -1.49
CA PRO A 491 -5.81 -20.60 -2.95
C PRO A 491 -5.84 -19.14 -3.38
N LEU A 492 -6.21 -18.20 -2.49
CA LEU A 492 -6.23 -16.76 -2.79
C LEU A 492 -4.81 -16.20 -3.02
N TRP A 493 -3.78 -16.89 -2.52
CA TRP A 493 -2.38 -16.50 -2.70
C TRP A 493 -1.91 -16.59 -4.16
N LEU A 494 -2.63 -17.28 -5.06
CA LEU A 494 -2.30 -17.30 -6.48
C LEU A 494 -2.15 -15.88 -7.07
N THR A 495 -2.95 -14.93 -6.56
CA THR A 495 -2.92 -13.54 -7.02
C THR A 495 -2.11 -12.60 -6.13
N ASP A 496 -1.47 -13.12 -5.06
CA ASP A 496 -0.59 -12.32 -4.22
C ASP A 496 0.75 -12.10 -4.90
N VAL A 497 1.23 -10.85 -4.85
CA VAL A 497 2.52 -10.45 -5.43
C VAL A 497 3.67 -11.31 -4.91
N SER A 498 3.65 -11.69 -3.62
CA SER A 498 4.73 -12.46 -3.01
C SER A 498 4.79 -13.88 -3.58
N PHE A 499 3.64 -14.49 -3.87
CA PHE A 499 3.57 -15.82 -4.49
C PHE A 499 4.15 -15.74 -5.90
N VAL A 500 3.64 -14.83 -6.74
CA VAL A 500 4.07 -14.68 -8.14
C VAL A 500 5.58 -14.43 -8.23
N LEU A 501 6.11 -13.50 -7.43
CA LEU A 501 7.55 -13.21 -7.41
C LEU A 501 8.39 -14.42 -6.98
N SER A 502 7.96 -15.18 -5.95
CA SER A 502 8.72 -16.33 -5.47
C SER A 502 8.86 -17.43 -6.53
N PHE A 503 7.75 -17.80 -7.18
CA PHE A 503 7.75 -18.84 -8.21
C PHE A 503 8.41 -18.37 -9.50
N ALA A 504 8.20 -17.11 -9.90
CA ALA A 504 8.87 -16.52 -11.06
C ALA A 504 10.39 -16.45 -10.89
N ALA A 505 10.90 -16.16 -9.68
CA ALA A 505 12.34 -16.18 -9.39
C ALA A 505 12.95 -17.57 -9.67
N VAL A 506 12.36 -18.61 -9.09
CA VAL A 506 12.88 -19.98 -9.21
C VAL A 506 12.74 -20.51 -10.64
N LEU A 507 11.62 -20.21 -11.33
CA LEU A 507 11.44 -20.54 -12.75
C LEU A 507 12.47 -19.85 -13.64
N SER A 508 12.77 -18.58 -13.35
CA SER A 508 13.78 -17.81 -14.11
C SER A 508 15.17 -18.41 -13.93
N LEU A 509 15.56 -18.75 -12.70
CA LEU A 509 16.83 -19.41 -12.41
C LEU A 509 16.93 -20.80 -13.07
N ALA A 510 15.84 -21.56 -13.08
CA ALA A 510 15.84 -22.92 -13.62
C ALA A 510 15.83 -22.96 -15.16
N TYR A 511 15.04 -22.10 -15.81
CA TYR A 511 14.75 -22.20 -17.25
C TYR A 511 15.36 -21.09 -18.12
N ILE A 512 15.66 -19.91 -17.56
CA ILE A 512 16.19 -18.77 -18.34
C ILE A 512 17.71 -18.69 -18.25
N THR A 513 18.32 -19.02 -17.10
CA THR A 513 19.78 -18.98 -16.93
C THR A 513 20.54 -19.88 -17.92
N PRO A 514 20.17 -21.15 -18.16
CA PRO A 514 20.94 -22.01 -19.06
C PRO A 514 20.93 -21.55 -20.53
N PRO A 515 19.80 -21.11 -21.13
CA PRO A 515 19.79 -20.51 -22.45
C PRO A 515 20.67 -19.25 -22.58
N ILE A 516 20.66 -18.37 -21.57
CA ILE A 516 21.53 -17.18 -21.54
C ILE A 516 23.00 -17.59 -21.55
N GLU A 517 23.41 -18.51 -20.66
CA GLU A 517 24.78 -19.05 -20.60
C GLU A 517 25.17 -19.63 -21.96
N LYS A 518 24.27 -20.38 -22.60
CA LYS A 518 24.53 -20.98 -23.91
C LYS A 518 24.71 -19.95 -25.01
N VAL A 519 23.87 -18.92 -25.07
CA VAL A 519 23.93 -17.86 -26.10
C VAL A 519 25.18 -17.02 -25.94
N VAL A 520 25.49 -16.57 -24.72
CA VAL A 520 26.70 -15.81 -24.44
C VAL A 520 27.96 -16.62 -24.72
N MET A 521 27.92 -17.95 -24.51
CA MET A 521 29.03 -18.86 -24.75
C MET A 521 28.97 -19.58 -26.12
N MET A 522 28.19 -19.08 -27.08
CA MET A 522 28.12 -19.68 -28.43
C MET A 522 29.47 -19.68 -29.14
N LYS A 523 29.59 -20.57 -30.15
CA LYS A 523 30.77 -20.65 -31.02
C LYS A 523 30.86 -19.38 -31.88
N GLY A 524 31.78 -18.49 -31.49
CA GLY A 524 32.15 -17.31 -32.26
C GLY A 524 32.85 -16.29 -31.35
N THR A 525 34.08 -15.92 -31.68
CA THR A 525 34.87 -14.90 -30.95
C THR A 525 34.18 -13.54 -30.98
N GLY A 526 33.44 -13.23 -32.05
CA GLY A 526 32.65 -12.00 -32.18
C GLY A 526 31.54 -11.88 -31.11
N ILE A 527 30.70 -12.89 -30.91
CA ILE A 527 29.62 -12.83 -29.91
C ILE A 527 30.20 -12.70 -28.49
N ARG A 528 31.27 -13.44 -28.18
CA ARG A 528 31.95 -13.35 -26.89
C ARG A 528 32.61 -11.98 -26.67
N GLY A 529 33.17 -11.37 -27.72
CA GLY A 529 33.83 -10.07 -27.64
C GLY A 529 32.89 -8.86 -27.67
N PHE A 530 31.77 -8.92 -28.40
CA PHE A 530 30.84 -7.79 -28.55
C PHE A 530 29.65 -7.82 -27.60
N ILE A 531 29.29 -9.00 -27.07
CA ILE A 531 28.12 -9.16 -26.18
C ILE A 531 28.53 -9.70 -24.83
N GLY A 532 29.28 -10.81 -24.79
CA GLY A 532 29.61 -11.52 -23.54
C GLY A 532 30.53 -10.74 -22.62
N PHE A 533 31.75 -10.46 -23.08
CA PHE A 533 32.77 -9.77 -22.30
C PHE A 533 32.38 -8.33 -21.92
N PRO A 534 31.76 -7.52 -22.80
CA PRO A 534 31.33 -6.17 -22.46
C PRO A 534 30.19 -6.17 -21.43
N LEU A 535 29.25 -7.12 -21.51
CA LEU A 535 28.22 -7.26 -20.47
C LEU A 535 28.86 -7.48 -19.10
N ILE A 536 29.88 -8.34 -19.01
CA ILE A 536 30.58 -8.61 -17.75
C ILE A 536 31.44 -7.41 -17.33
N GLY A 537 32.12 -6.76 -18.26
CA GLY A 537 32.95 -5.59 -17.99
C GLY A 537 32.11 -4.40 -17.50
N ILE A 538 30.92 -4.19 -18.08
CA ILE A 538 29.93 -3.22 -17.58
C ILE A 538 29.48 -3.62 -16.17
N LEU A 539 29.08 -4.88 -15.97
CA LEU A 539 28.64 -5.34 -14.65
C LEU A 539 29.74 -5.15 -13.60
N VAL A 540 30.99 -5.53 -13.88
CA VAL A 540 32.12 -5.39 -12.97
C VAL A 540 32.48 -3.92 -12.76
N GLY A 541 32.59 -3.11 -13.81
CA GLY A 541 32.93 -1.69 -13.72
C GLY A 541 31.87 -0.87 -12.95
N MET A 542 30.59 -1.17 -13.15
CA MET A 542 29.49 -0.59 -12.39
C MET A 542 29.47 -1.04 -10.92
N ASN A 543 30.00 -2.23 -10.62
CA ASN A 543 30.19 -2.68 -9.24
C ASN A 543 31.43 -2.03 -8.58
N LEU A 544 32.42 -1.55 -9.32
CA LEU A 544 33.48 -0.70 -8.75
C LEU A 544 32.92 0.66 -8.30
N PHE A 545 31.98 1.23 -9.06
CA PHE A 545 31.24 2.42 -8.63
C PHE A 545 30.41 2.16 -7.36
N SER A 546 29.83 0.95 -7.25
CA SER A 546 29.12 0.50 -6.04
C SER A 546 30.01 0.45 -4.79
N LEU A 547 31.30 0.14 -4.96
CA LEU A 547 32.27 0.21 -3.86
C LEU A 547 32.46 1.64 -3.37
N SER A 548 32.19 2.67 -4.18
CA SER A 548 32.30 4.05 -3.71
C SER A 548 31.36 4.35 -2.56
N GLY A 549 30.11 3.89 -2.62
CA GLY A 549 29.14 3.97 -1.52
C GLY A 549 29.52 3.17 -0.28
N ILE A 550 30.22 2.04 -0.46
CA ILE A 550 30.74 1.20 0.64
C ILE A 550 31.97 1.84 1.30
N VAL A 551 32.75 2.58 0.53
CA VAL A 551 34.11 3.02 0.83
C VAL A 551 34.21 4.54 1.00
N GLN A 552 33.10 5.28 1.06
CA GLN A 552 33.10 6.75 1.33
C GLN A 552 33.83 7.13 2.63
N HIS A 553 34.06 6.15 3.52
CA HIS A 553 34.84 6.30 4.75
C HIS A 553 36.35 5.98 4.64
N LEU A 554 36.85 5.50 3.49
CA LEU A 554 38.30 5.31 3.25
C LEU A 554 38.85 6.36 2.28
N SER A 555 40.01 6.92 2.62
CA SER A 555 40.65 8.09 1.99
C SER A 555 40.90 7.99 0.48
N VAL A 556 41.07 6.79 -0.07
CA VAL A 556 41.44 6.55 -1.48
C VAL A 556 40.29 6.86 -2.45
N VAL A 557 39.03 6.67 -2.02
CA VAL A 557 37.87 6.80 -2.92
C VAL A 557 37.36 8.23 -3.05
N ARG A 558 37.71 9.12 -2.10
CA ARG A 558 37.51 10.57 -2.24
C ARG A 558 38.12 11.16 -3.51
N GLY A 559 39.13 10.50 -4.10
CA GLY A 559 39.76 10.93 -5.35
C GLY A 559 39.03 10.52 -6.64
N ILE A 560 38.15 9.51 -6.61
CA ILE A 560 37.53 8.93 -7.83
C ILE A 560 36.18 9.58 -8.15
N LEU A 561 35.39 9.92 -7.12
CA LEU A 561 34.06 10.56 -7.32
C LEU A 561 34.13 11.85 -8.16
N PRO A 562 35.05 12.80 -7.87
CA PRO A 562 35.18 14.02 -8.65
C PRO A 562 35.61 13.78 -10.11
N ALA A 563 36.21 12.62 -10.43
CA ALA A 563 36.60 12.26 -11.79
C ALA A 563 35.40 11.74 -12.61
N VAL A 564 34.45 11.05 -11.97
CA VAL A 564 33.21 10.59 -12.62
C VAL A 564 32.24 11.75 -12.84
N GLU A 565 32.16 12.68 -11.89
CA GLU A 565 31.36 13.91 -12.03
C GLU A 565 31.87 14.83 -13.15
N LYS A 566 33.16 14.73 -13.51
CA LYS A 566 33.77 15.44 -14.65
C LYS A 566 33.45 14.81 -16.02
N ILE A 567 32.84 13.62 -16.06
CA ILE A 567 32.44 13.01 -17.33
C ILE A 567 31.23 13.80 -17.86
N PRO A 568 31.32 14.40 -19.06
CA PRO A 568 30.20 15.16 -19.60
C PRO A 568 28.99 14.23 -19.83
N PRO A 569 27.77 14.69 -19.52
CA PRO A 569 26.53 14.09 -20.00
C PRO A 569 26.64 13.67 -21.48
N LEU A 570 26.14 12.48 -21.84
CA LEU A 570 26.07 11.99 -23.23
C LEU A 570 25.40 13.01 -24.17
N LEU A 571 24.45 13.80 -23.64
CA LEU A 571 23.80 14.85 -24.42
C LEU A 571 24.77 15.93 -24.90
N ASP A 572 25.82 16.24 -24.13
CA ASP A 572 26.82 17.25 -24.46
C ASP A 572 27.75 16.80 -25.60
N TRP A 573 27.68 15.52 -25.97
CA TRP A 573 28.47 14.94 -27.06
C TRP A 573 27.73 15.03 -28.40
N PHE A 574 26.45 15.39 -28.38
CA PHE A 574 25.65 15.59 -29.59
C PHE A 574 25.48 17.08 -29.90
N PRO A 575 25.45 17.47 -31.19
CA PRO A 575 25.14 18.85 -31.57
C PRO A 575 23.78 19.31 -31.05
N ALA A 576 23.65 20.59 -30.68
CA ALA A 576 22.45 21.19 -30.07
C ALA A 576 21.13 21.03 -30.88
N TRP A 577 21.20 20.66 -32.16
CA TRP A 577 20.04 20.41 -33.01
C TRP A 577 19.45 18.99 -32.88
N ILE A 578 20.13 18.08 -32.17
CA ILE A 578 19.61 16.75 -31.83
C ILE A 578 18.86 16.84 -30.49
N HIS A 579 17.57 17.17 -30.56
CA HIS A 579 16.71 17.23 -29.38
C HIS A 579 16.19 15.84 -29.00
N PHE A 580 16.62 15.29 -27.87
CA PHE A 580 16.01 14.11 -27.24
C PHE A 580 14.85 14.55 -26.34
N PRO A 581 13.57 14.30 -26.69
CA PRO A 581 12.45 14.83 -25.90
C PRO A 581 12.21 14.03 -24.62
N GLY A 582 11.97 14.73 -23.50
CA GLY A 582 11.06 14.26 -22.44
C GLY A 582 11.57 13.19 -21.47
N HIS A 583 12.88 13.03 -21.32
CA HIS A 583 13.45 12.04 -20.43
C HIS A 583 14.51 12.66 -19.53
N SER A 584 14.12 13.05 -18.31
CA SER A 584 15.03 13.55 -17.26
C SER A 584 16.23 12.62 -17.00
N TRP A 585 16.08 11.31 -17.26
CA TRP A 585 17.18 10.34 -17.17
C TRP A 585 18.28 10.50 -18.25
N LEU A 586 17.95 11.08 -19.41
CA LEU A 586 18.92 11.43 -20.44
C LEU A 586 19.70 12.71 -20.08
N HIS A 587 19.10 13.64 -19.31
CA HIS A 587 19.83 14.80 -18.77
C HIS A 587 20.84 14.41 -17.68
N GLN A 588 20.58 13.34 -16.92
CA GLN A 588 21.59 12.69 -16.05
C GLN A 588 22.40 11.63 -16.82
N SER A 589 22.90 11.97 -18.01
CA SER A 589 23.52 11.00 -18.93
C SER A 589 24.91 10.51 -18.54
N GLN A 590 25.46 10.93 -17.39
CA GLN A 590 26.70 10.38 -16.84
C GLN A 590 26.65 8.84 -16.68
N PHE A 591 25.50 8.30 -16.24
CA PHE A 591 25.32 6.84 -16.13
C PHE A 591 25.37 6.12 -17.49
N LEU A 592 24.67 6.67 -18.50
CA LEU A 592 24.63 6.09 -19.83
C LEU A 592 26.00 6.21 -20.53
N THR A 593 26.67 7.37 -20.42
CA THR A 593 28.03 7.59 -20.90
C THR A 593 29.00 6.62 -20.24
N ALA A 594 28.97 6.48 -18.91
CA ALA A 594 29.83 5.53 -18.19
C ALA A 594 29.58 4.08 -18.63
N THR A 595 28.32 3.68 -18.82
CA THR A 595 27.96 2.33 -19.31
C THR A 595 28.50 2.07 -20.70
N LEU A 596 28.35 3.04 -21.62
CA LEU A 596 28.85 2.93 -23.00
C LEU A 596 30.38 2.93 -23.04
N LEU A 597 31.05 3.78 -22.27
CA LEU A 597 32.51 3.83 -22.16
C LEU A 597 33.09 2.53 -21.60
N LEU A 598 32.51 1.99 -20.52
CA LEU A 598 32.93 0.70 -19.96
C LEU A 598 32.69 -0.43 -20.97
N GLY A 599 31.58 -0.40 -21.70
CA GLY A 599 31.29 -1.35 -22.77
C GLY A 599 32.36 -1.29 -23.87
N ALA A 600 32.63 -0.10 -24.41
CA ALA A 600 33.64 0.11 -25.44
C ALA A 600 35.05 -0.26 -24.98
N ALA A 601 35.44 0.14 -23.77
CA ALA A 601 36.71 -0.24 -23.16
C ALA A 601 36.84 -1.76 -23.02
N SER A 602 35.78 -2.43 -22.56
CA SER A 602 35.76 -3.90 -22.43
C SER A 602 35.88 -4.61 -23.78
N ILE A 603 35.18 -4.12 -24.81
CA ILE A 603 35.33 -4.62 -26.20
C ILE A 603 36.79 -4.48 -26.64
N ALA A 604 37.38 -3.28 -26.48
CA ALA A 604 38.76 -3.02 -26.86
C ALA A 604 39.73 -3.93 -26.10
N THR A 605 39.61 -4.04 -24.78
CA THR A 605 40.42 -4.94 -23.95
C THR A 605 40.31 -6.39 -24.42
N PHE A 606 39.10 -6.88 -24.70
CA PHE A 606 38.91 -8.24 -25.18
C PHE A 606 39.68 -8.50 -26.48
N PHE A 607 39.52 -7.63 -27.49
CA PHE A 607 40.16 -7.82 -28.80
C PHE A 607 41.67 -7.55 -28.77
N ILE A 608 42.16 -6.61 -27.96
CA ILE A 608 43.60 -6.39 -27.74
C ILE A 608 44.23 -7.62 -27.08
N CYS A 609 43.63 -8.13 -25.99
CA CYS A 609 44.10 -9.34 -25.33
C CYS A 609 44.05 -10.55 -26.25
N LEU A 610 42.96 -10.73 -27.02
CA LEU A 610 42.84 -11.82 -27.99
C LEU A 610 43.94 -11.73 -29.07
N ARG A 611 44.23 -10.51 -29.56
CA ARG A 611 45.27 -10.28 -30.58
C ARG A 611 46.68 -10.53 -30.03
N TRP A 612 46.98 -10.11 -28.81
CA TRP A 612 48.33 -10.25 -28.22
C TRP A 612 48.61 -11.63 -27.63
N THR A 613 47.62 -12.25 -26.98
CA THR A 613 47.82 -13.54 -26.29
C THR A 613 47.37 -14.75 -27.12
N GLY A 614 46.58 -14.52 -28.17
CA GLY A 614 45.90 -15.58 -28.92
C GLY A 614 44.78 -16.28 -28.13
N ARG A 615 44.48 -15.82 -26.91
CA ARG A 615 43.54 -16.49 -25.99
C ARG A 615 42.21 -15.75 -25.91
N ASP A 616 41.13 -16.53 -25.93
CA ASP A 616 39.78 -16.02 -25.69
C ASP A 616 39.53 -15.91 -24.18
N LEU A 617 39.52 -14.68 -23.69
CA LEU A 617 39.42 -14.39 -22.26
C LEU A 617 38.12 -14.93 -21.63
N MET A 618 37.02 -14.97 -22.39
CA MET A 618 35.74 -15.51 -21.91
C MET A 618 35.81 -17.03 -21.72
N ILE A 619 36.44 -17.74 -22.67
CA ILE A 619 36.68 -19.18 -22.55
C ILE A 619 37.61 -19.47 -21.36
N GLU A 620 38.64 -18.67 -21.18
CA GLU A 620 39.59 -18.83 -20.07
C GLU A 620 38.93 -18.57 -18.71
N LEU A 621 38.12 -17.52 -18.56
CA LEU A 621 37.37 -17.29 -17.33
C LEU A 621 36.43 -18.46 -17.02
N PHE A 622 35.76 -19.01 -18.03
CA PHE A 622 34.80 -20.08 -17.85
C PHE A 622 35.44 -21.47 -17.64
N SER A 623 36.67 -21.67 -18.12
CA SER A 623 37.44 -22.89 -17.87
C SER A 623 37.85 -22.98 -16.40
N ARG A 624 38.21 -21.84 -15.78
CA ARG A 624 38.54 -21.75 -14.35
C ARG A 624 37.30 -21.95 -13.48
N LYS A 625 37.40 -22.81 -12.45
CA LYS A 625 36.27 -23.14 -11.54
C LYS A 625 35.63 -21.89 -10.92
N ARG A 626 36.44 -20.96 -10.39
CA ARG A 626 35.97 -19.71 -9.78
C ARG A 626 35.31 -18.77 -10.80
N GLY A 627 35.92 -18.60 -11.97
CA GLY A 627 35.38 -17.75 -13.03
C GLY A 627 34.05 -18.28 -13.58
N ARG A 628 33.90 -19.60 -13.71
CA ARG A 628 32.62 -20.23 -14.07
C ARG A 628 31.49 -19.91 -13.09
N TYR A 629 31.75 -19.96 -11.77
CA TYR A 629 30.74 -19.61 -10.78
C TYR A 629 30.34 -18.14 -10.86
N LEU A 630 31.32 -17.24 -11.03
CA LEU A 630 31.06 -15.81 -11.20
C LEU A 630 30.21 -15.53 -12.45
N LEU A 631 30.57 -16.12 -13.59
CA LEU A 631 29.84 -15.97 -14.84
C LEU A 631 28.40 -16.48 -14.72
N ARG A 632 28.21 -17.66 -14.12
CA ARG A 632 26.87 -18.21 -13.87
C ARG A 632 26.04 -17.35 -12.92
N PHE A 633 26.68 -16.75 -11.91
CA PHE A 633 26.01 -15.80 -11.03
C PHE A 633 25.55 -14.56 -11.81
N CYS A 634 26.40 -13.98 -12.66
CA CYS A 634 26.01 -12.86 -13.53
C CYS A 634 24.85 -13.22 -14.49
N PHE A 635 24.90 -14.39 -15.14
CA PHE A 635 23.81 -14.87 -16.00
C PHE A 635 22.52 -15.14 -15.22
N ALA A 636 22.62 -15.61 -13.98
CA ALA A 636 21.47 -15.77 -13.08
C ALA A 636 20.83 -14.43 -12.73
N GLN A 637 21.62 -13.38 -12.49
CA GLN A 637 21.08 -12.02 -12.26
C GLN A 637 20.31 -11.54 -13.49
N LEU A 638 20.87 -11.68 -14.70
CA LEU A 638 20.17 -11.31 -15.93
C LEU A 638 18.87 -12.10 -16.14
N ALA A 639 18.88 -13.40 -15.82
CA ALA A 639 17.69 -14.25 -15.88
C ALA A 639 16.58 -13.78 -14.93
N ILE A 640 16.93 -13.42 -13.69
CA ILE A 640 15.98 -12.88 -12.71
C ILE A 640 15.39 -11.55 -13.19
N GLN A 641 16.22 -10.67 -13.78
CA GLN A 641 15.76 -9.38 -14.31
C GLN A 641 14.73 -9.58 -15.43
N LEU A 642 15.06 -10.41 -16.43
CA LEU A 642 14.21 -10.65 -17.59
C LEU A 642 12.93 -11.42 -17.25
N GLY A 643 13.04 -12.47 -16.44
CA GLY A 643 11.93 -13.38 -16.15
C GLY A 643 11.01 -12.93 -15.01
N MET A 644 11.53 -12.14 -14.08
CA MET A 644 10.78 -11.73 -12.89
C MET A 644 10.77 -10.22 -12.70
N LEU A 645 11.93 -9.59 -12.49
CA LEU A 645 11.99 -8.24 -11.90
C LEU A 645 11.38 -7.19 -12.84
N TRP A 646 11.77 -7.14 -14.11
CA TRP A 646 11.28 -6.14 -15.07
C TRP A 646 9.79 -6.26 -15.39
N PRO A 647 9.28 -7.41 -15.89
CA PRO A 647 7.87 -7.52 -16.26
C PRO A 647 6.93 -7.40 -15.06
N LEU A 648 7.29 -7.99 -13.91
CA LEU A 648 6.40 -7.99 -12.74
C LEU A 648 6.48 -6.67 -11.96
N SER A 649 7.64 -6.01 -11.89
CA SER A 649 7.71 -4.68 -11.25
C SER A 649 6.98 -3.63 -12.05
N ALA A 650 6.98 -3.71 -13.38
CA ALA A 650 6.20 -2.81 -14.23
C ALA A 650 4.68 -2.96 -14.04
N VAL A 651 4.21 -4.14 -13.61
CA VAL A 651 2.79 -4.43 -13.36
C VAL A 651 2.37 -4.07 -11.94
N PHE A 652 3.15 -4.51 -10.95
CA PHE A 652 2.78 -4.39 -9.54
C PHE A 652 3.24 -3.07 -8.91
N PHE A 653 4.33 -2.50 -9.41
CA PHE A 653 4.96 -1.31 -8.82
C PHE A 653 5.03 -0.13 -9.80
N LEU A 654 4.64 -0.30 -11.07
CA LEU A 654 4.75 0.71 -12.13
C LEU A 654 6.18 1.27 -12.29
N ARG A 655 7.19 0.46 -11.92
CA ARG A 655 8.62 0.83 -11.91
C ARG A 655 9.44 -0.15 -12.73
N PHE A 656 10.51 0.33 -13.35
CA PHE A 656 11.46 -0.50 -14.08
C PHE A 656 12.86 -0.43 -13.43
N PRO A 657 13.22 -1.43 -12.61
CA PRO A 657 14.46 -1.40 -11.82
C PRO A 657 15.72 -1.70 -12.63
N ILE A 658 16.29 -0.66 -13.25
CA ILE A 658 17.56 -0.73 -13.99
C ILE A 658 18.73 -0.89 -13.02
N ALA A 659 18.79 -0.07 -11.95
CA ALA A 659 19.86 -0.14 -10.96
C ALA A 659 19.96 -1.52 -10.30
N GLY A 660 18.82 -2.20 -10.13
CA GLY A 660 18.76 -3.54 -9.56
C GLY A 660 19.59 -4.60 -10.31
N LEU A 661 19.87 -4.44 -11.61
CA LEU A 661 20.76 -5.36 -12.33
C LEU A 661 22.20 -5.30 -11.78
N TYR A 662 22.66 -4.08 -11.49
CA TYR A 662 24.02 -3.81 -11.03
C TYR A 662 24.12 -3.97 -9.51
N ALA A 663 23.22 -3.33 -8.77
CA ALA A 663 23.19 -3.34 -7.32
C ALA A 663 23.07 -4.77 -6.76
N ASN A 664 22.23 -5.63 -7.35
CA ASN A 664 22.04 -7.00 -6.85
C ASN A 664 23.29 -7.89 -6.96
N ILE A 665 24.25 -7.58 -7.83
CA ILE A 665 25.49 -8.36 -7.95
C ILE A 665 26.31 -8.29 -6.66
N LEU A 666 26.40 -7.11 -6.05
CA LEU A 666 27.11 -6.91 -4.78
C LEU A 666 26.17 -6.99 -3.57
N ALA A 667 24.95 -6.47 -3.69
CA ALA A 667 23.97 -6.47 -2.61
C ALA A 667 23.64 -7.90 -2.15
N ILE A 668 23.41 -8.85 -3.05
CA ILE A 668 23.04 -10.22 -2.68
C ILE A 668 24.14 -10.93 -1.86
N PRO A 669 25.41 -11.03 -2.30
CA PRO A 669 26.45 -11.67 -1.49
C PRO A 669 26.75 -10.90 -0.20
N LEU A 670 26.72 -9.56 -0.23
CA LEU A 670 26.91 -8.73 0.96
C LEU A 670 25.80 -8.99 1.99
N LEU A 671 24.54 -8.97 1.56
CA LEU A 671 23.38 -9.32 2.37
C LEU A 671 23.49 -10.75 2.93
N GLY A 672 23.99 -11.70 2.12
CA GLY A 672 24.25 -13.06 2.56
C GLY A 672 25.19 -13.11 3.75
N ALA A 673 26.31 -12.37 3.69
CA ALA A 673 27.24 -12.25 4.81
C ALA A 673 26.57 -11.59 6.03
N ILE A 674 25.86 -10.48 5.82
CA ILE A 674 25.17 -9.73 6.90
C ILE A 674 24.19 -10.61 7.67
N VAL A 675 23.35 -11.34 6.93
CA VAL A 675 22.33 -12.23 7.51
C VAL A 675 22.99 -13.39 8.24
N MET A 676 23.97 -14.07 7.63
CA MET A 676 24.64 -15.21 8.26
C MET A 676 25.38 -14.80 9.53
N LEU A 677 26.12 -13.69 9.52
CA LEU A 677 26.83 -13.18 10.69
C LEU A 677 25.88 -12.73 11.79
N GLY A 678 24.78 -12.06 11.45
CA GLY A 678 23.74 -11.69 12.43
C GLY A 678 23.14 -12.91 13.13
N TRP A 679 22.88 -13.99 12.39
CA TRP A 679 22.41 -15.25 12.97
C TRP A 679 23.48 -15.95 13.82
N VAL A 680 24.74 -15.95 13.40
CA VAL A 680 25.85 -16.48 14.21
C VAL A 680 26.00 -15.70 15.51
N ALA A 681 25.94 -14.36 15.47
CA ALA A 681 26.02 -13.51 16.66
C ALA A 681 24.87 -13.79 17.63
N GLY A 682 23.62 -13.79 17.14
CA GLY A 682 22.43 -14.03 17.96
C GLY A 682 22.37 -15.44 18.56
N LEU A 683 22.65 -16.48 17.76
CA LEU A 683 22.68 -17.85 18.26
C LEU A 683 23.87 -18.10 19.20
N GLY A 684 25.01 -17.46 18.95
CA GLY A 684 26.18 -17.50 19.82
C GLY A 684 25.88 -16.92 21.19
N GLU A 685 25.27 -15.73 21.25
CA GLU A 685 24.82 -15.11 22.52
C GLU A 685 23.91 -16.05 23.31
N ILE A 686 22.88 -16.60 22.64
CA ILE A 686 21.94 -17.51 23.27
C ILE A 686 22.67 -18.74 23.82
N LEU A 687 23.54 -19.36 23.02
CA LEU A 687 24.28 -20.57 23.40
C LEU A 687 25.12 -20.33 24.66
N PHE A 688 25.92 -19.25 24.68
CA PHE A 688 26.77 -18.91 25.82
C PHE A 688 25.96 -18.54 27.06
N SER A 689 24.83 -17.85 26.90
CA SER A 689 23.98 -17.53 28.04
C SER A 689 23.29 -18.75 28.64
N VAL A 690 22.89 -19.74 27.84
CA VAL A 690 22.24 -20.96 28.34
C VAL A 690 23.20 -21.77 29.22
N ILE A 691 24.51 -21.74 28.93
CA ILE A 691 25.55 -22.40 29.74
C ILE A 691 26.08 -21.54 30.89
N GLY A 692 25.44 -20.39 31.20
CA GLY A 692 25.83 -19.50 32.30
C GLY A 692 26.96 -18.51 31.99
N LEU A 693 27.43 -18.43 30.74
CA LEU A 693 28.54 -17.57 30.29
C LEU A 693 28.05 -16.34 29.50
N GLY A 694 26.96 -15.70 29.94
CA GLY A 694 26.31 -14.61 29.20
C GLY A 694 27.23 -13.41 28.87
N PHE A 695 28.18 -13.09 29.75
CA PHE A 695 29.19 -12.04 29.48
C PHE A 695 30.05 -12.35 28.26
N ILE A 696 30.51 -13.60 28.12
CA ILE A 696 31.27 -14.08 26.97
C ILE A 696 30.37 -14.09 25.72
N GLY A 697 29.10 -14.47 25.87
CA GLY A 697 28.10 -14.40 24.80
C GLY A 697 27.92 -13.00 24.23
N ASN A 698 27.81 -11.99 25.10
CA ASN A 698 27.72 -10.59 24.69
C ASN A 698 29.03 -10.12 24.01
N GLY A 699 30.20 -10.47 24.55
CA GLY A 699 31.49 -10.15 23.92
C GLY A 699 31.64 -10.77 22.54
N PHE A 700 31.22 -12.03 22.38
CA PHE A 700 31.19 -12.74 21.10
C PHE A 700 30.26 -12.05 20.10
N ALA A 701 29.03 -11.75 20.51
CA ALA A 701 28.06 -11.07 19.67
C ALA A 701 28.58 -9.68 19.24
N MET A 702 29.16 -8.92 20.16
CA MET A 702 29.73 -7.60 19.89
C MET A 702 30.90 -7.66 18.89
N ALA A 703 31.78 -8.66 18.99
CA ALA A 703 32.88 -8.83 18.04
C ALA A 703 32.37 -9.12 16.61
N ILE A 704 31.40 -10.03 16.47
CA ILE A 704 30.82 -10.36 15.18
C ILE A 704 29.99 -9.20 14.61
N ASN A 705 29.15 -8.58 15.45
CA ASN A 705 28.28 -7.49 15.03
C ASN A 705 29.03 -6.17 14.79
N GLY A 706 30.19 -5.96 15.41
CA GLY A 706 31.09 -4.85 15.07
C GLY A 706 31.55 -4.93 13.61
N PHE A 707 31.96 -6.12 13.15
CA PHE A 707 32.26 -6.33 11.73
C PHE A 707 30.99 -6.22 10.86
N ASN A 708 29.88 -6.77 11.34
CA ASN A 708 28.61 -6.72 10.62
C ASN A 708 28.08 -5.29 10.43
N THR A 709 28.37 -4.38 11.37
CA THR A 709 28.02 -2.95 11.30
C THR A 709 28.65 -2.31 10.06
N VAL A 710 29.94 -2.58 9.80
CA VAL A 710 30.64 -2.09 8.61
C VAL A 710 29.99 -2.62 7.32
N LEU A 711 29.57 -3.88 7.31
CA LEU A 711 28.86 -4.46 6.17
C LEU A 711 27.48 -3.82 5.96
N CYS A 712 26.75 -3.55 7.05
CA CYS A 712 25.45 -2.87 7.01
C CYS A 712 25.59 -1.43 6.49
N GLN A 713 26.58 -0.67 6.98
CA GLN A 713 26.93 0.65 6.46
C GLN A 713 27.24 0.59 4.96
N GLY A 714 28.05 -0.39 4.55
CA GLY A 714 28.36 -0.60 3.14
C GLY A 714 27.10 -0.87 2.29
N PHE A 715 26.18 -1.68 2.81
CA PHE A 715 24.93 -1.98 2.13
C PHE A 715 24.01 -0.75 2.02
N LEU A 716 23.87 0.03 3.09
CA LEU A 716 23.07 1.26 3.10
C LEU A 716 23.70 2.33 2.19
N GLY A 717 25.02 2.47 2.21
CA GLY A 717 25.79 3.35 1.33
C GLY A 717 25.63 2.98 -0.14
N LEU A 718 25.69 1.68 -0.47
CA LEU A 718 25.38 1.16 -1.81
C LEU A 718 23.99 1.63 -2.29
N ALA A 719 22.97 1.48 -1.44
CA ALA A 719 21.60 1.88 -1.76
C ALA A 719 21.50 3.40 -1.97
N ARG A 720 22.20 4.19 -1.16
CA ARG A 720 22.25 5.65 -1.30
C ARG A 720 22.92 6.06 -2.61
N THR A 721 24.11 5.54 -2.90
CA THR A 721 24.86 5.87 -4.12
C THR A 721 24.08 5.55 -5.40
N TRP A 722 23.42 4.39 -5.46
CA TRP A 722 22.61 4.05 -6.64
C TRP A 722 21.32 4.85 -6.75
N HIS A 723 20.74 5.28 -5.62
CA HIS A 723 19.57 6.16 -5.60
C HIS A 723 19.93 7.54 -6.17
N ASP A 724 21.08 8.08 -5.75
CA ASP A 724 21.56 9.39 -6.18
C ASP A 724 22.03 9.37 -7.67
N PHE A 725 22.54 8.22 -8.15
CA PHE A 725 23.16 8.10 -9.48
C PHE A 725 22.22 7.64 -10.61
N ILE A 726 21.21 6.81 -10.33
CA ILE A 726 20.24 6.36 -11.36
C ILE A 726 18.84 6.90 -11.02
N PRO A 727 18.30 7.85 -11.81
CA PRO A 727 16.91 8.26 -11.68
C PRO A 727 16.01 7.09 -12.09
N PHE A 728 14.97 6.84 -11.31
CA PHE A 728 14.08 5.69 -11.47
C PHE A 728 12.87 6.03 -12.33
N PRO A 729 12.84 5.66 -13.63
CA PRO A 729 11.69 5.99 -14.46
C PRO A 729 10.51 5.12 -14.04
N TYR A 730 9.42 5.79 -13.68
CA TYR A 730 8.11 5.16 -13.68
C TYR A 730 7.75 4.77 -15.11
N VAL A 731 7.19 3.58 -15.27
CA VAL A 731 6.78 3.06 -16.58
C VAL A 731 5.26 3.00 -16.65
N GLY A 732 4.74 3.23 -17.86
CA GLY A 732 3.32 3.04 -18.16
C GLY A 732 2.87 1.62 -17.81
N ALA A 733 1.68 1.47 -17.21
CA ALA A 733 1.18 0.18 -16.74
C ALA A 733 1.25 -0.92 -17.81
N TYR A 734 1.88 -2.06 -17.47
CA TYR A 734 1.95 -3.22 -18.35
C TYR A 734 0.62 -3.96 -18.33
N GLY A 735 -0.16 -3.81 -19.39
CA GLY A 735 -1.37 -4.60 -19.59
C GLY A 735 -1.05 -6.08 -19.83
N THR A 736 -2.05 -6.94 -19.62
CA THR A 736 -1.93 -8.41 -19.80
C THR A 736 -1.36 -8.80 -21.16
N GLY A 737 -1.72 -8.07 -22.23
CA GLY A 737 -1.18 -8.32 -23.57
C GLY A 737 0.34 -8.14 -23.67
N LYS A 738 0.92 -7.12 -23.04
CA LYS A 738 2.37 -6.91 -23.00
C LYS A 738 3.09 -8.02 -22.22
N LEU A 739 2.49 -8.48 -21.12
CA LEU A 739 3.03 -9.62 -20.37
C LEU A 739 3.00 -10.91 -21.18
N ILE A 740 1.89 -11.21 -21.85
CA ILE A 740 1.77 -12.38 -22.73
C ILE A 740 2.82 -12.31 -23.84
N PHE A 741 2.99 -11.13 -24.45
CA PHE A 741 4.01 -10.92 -25.46
C PHE A 741 5.43 -11.12 -24.90
N TRP A 742 5.75 -10.49 -23.76
CA TRP A 742 7.06 -10.58 -23.11
C TRP A 742 7.42 -12.02 -22.73
N TYR A 743 6.54 -12.70 -21.99
CA TYR A 743 6.75 -14.10 -21.61
C TYR A 743 6.67 -15.03 -22.82
N GLY A 744 5.90 -14.69 -23.84
CA GLY A 744 5.86 -15.37 -25.13
C GLY A 744 7.19 -15.29 -25.89
N LEU A 745 7.86 -14.13 -25.87
CA LEU A 745 9.22 -13.97 -26.41
C LEU A 745 10.23 -14.81 -25.64
N ILE A 746 10.19 -14.76 -24.29
CA ILE A 746 11.07 -15.59 -23.44
C ILE A 746 10.82 -17.08 -23.72
N PHE A 747 9.57 -17.51 -23.75
CA PHE A 747 9.20 -18.89 -24.06
C PHE A 747 9.69 -19.30 -25.46
N SER A 748 9.50 -18.43 -26.46
CA SER A 748 9.95 -18.69 -27.83
C SER A 748 11.48 -18.79 -27.92
N PHE A 749 12.20 -17.98 -27.15
CA PHE A 749 13.66 -18.02 -27.04
C PHE A 749 14.15 -19.31 -26.36
N ILE A 750 13.53 -19.71 -25.24
CA ILE A 750 13.89 -20.94 -24.50
C ILE A 750 13.65 -22.18 -25.37
N PHE A 751 12.46 -22.26 -26.00
CA PHE A 751 12.00 -23.44 -26.73
C PHE A 751 12.14 -23.30 -28.25
N HIS A 752 13.04 -22.43 -28.74
CA HIS A 752 13.17 -22.11 -30.17
C HIS A 752 13.42 -23.36 -31.02
N LYS A 753 14.16 -24.35 -30.51
CA LYS A 753 14.49 -25.57 -31.26
C LYS A 753 13.29 -26.50 -31.37
N GLU A 754 12.60 -26.71 -30.26
CA GLU A 754 11.41 -27.56 -30.15
C GLU A 754 10.27 -26.96 -30.98
N ILE A 755 10.07 -25.64 -30.89
CA ILE A 755 9.11 -24.89 -31.69
C ILE A 755 9.48 -25.02 -33.18
N PHE A 756 10.75 -24.80 -33.55
CA PHE A 756 11.19 -24.88 -34.95
C PHE A 756 11.04 -26.30 -35.53
N GLN A 757 11.39 -27.34 -34.78
CA GLN A 757 11.20 -28.74 -35.17
C GLN A 757 9.72 -29.09 -35.34
N LYS A 758 8.87 -28.64 -34.41
CA LYS A 758 7.42 -28.87 -34.49
C LYS A 758 6.77 -28.07 -35.61
N ILE A 759 7.26 -26.85 -35.89
CA ILE A 759 6.88 -26.07 -37.06
C ILE A 759 7.30 -26.80 -38.33
N LEU A 760 8.49 -27.39 -38.41
CA LEU A 760 8.94 -28.21 -39.55
C LEU A 760 8.09 -29.46 -39.75
N GLU A 761 7.72 -30.18 -38.69
CA GLU A 761 6.78 -31.31 -38.71
C GLU A 761 5.39 -30.87 -39.18
N VAL A 762 4.89 -29.75 -38.66
CA VAL A 762 3.63 -29.15 -39.10
C VAL A 762 3.75 -28.72 -40.56
N LYS A 763 4.87 -28.12 -41.00
CA LYS A 763 5.17 -27.71 -42.39
C LYS A 763 5.03 -28.86 -43.39
N ARG A 764 5.34 -30.09 -42.96
CA ARG A 764 5.19 -31.31 -43.76
C ARG A 764 3.72 -31.74 -43.94
N LYS A 765 2.84 -31.47 -42.96
CA LYS A 765 1.36 -31.54 -43.09
C LYS A 765 0.73 -30.27 -43.70
N PHE A 766 1.45 -29.14 -43.67
CA PHE A 766 1.02 -27.78 -44.01
C PHE A 766 0.81 -27.56 -45.51
N TRP A 767 1.55 -28.29 -46.34
CA TRP A 767 1.42 -28.19 -47.80
C TRP A 767 0.04 -28.64 -48.32
N GLN A 768 -0.68 -29.47 -47.55
CA GLN A 768 -2.05 -29.91 -47.87
C GLN A 768 -3.15 -28.91 -47.42
N ARG A 769 -2.86 -27.93 -46.55
CA ARG A 769 -3.86 -26.98 -46.00
C ARG A 769 -3.58 -25.50 -46.31
N ARG A 770 -2.73 -25.22 -47.32
CA ARG A 770 -2.32 -23.85 -47.72
C ARG A 770 -3.49 -22.87 -47.97
N LYS A 771 -4.63 -23.37 -48.48
CA LYS A 771 -5.82 -22.54 -48.74
C LYS A 771 -6.49 -22.03 -47.44
N LEU A 772 -6.54 -22.87 -46.39
CA LEU A 772 -7.12 -22.51 -45.09
C LEU A 772 -6.29 -21.44 -44.37
N LEU A 773 -4.96 -21.50 -44.52
CA LEU A 773 -4.05 -20.56 -43.87
C LEU A 773 -4.02 -19.20 -44.58
N ALA A 774 -4.05 -19.18 -45.91
CA ALA A 774 -4.24 -17.95 -46.69
C ALA A 774 -5.57 -17.29 -46.30
N MET A 775 -6.64 -18.08 -46.14
CA MET A 775 -7.93 -17.59 -45.65
C MET A 775 -7.83 -17.02 -44.22
N LEU A 776 -7.13 -17.69 -43.29
CA LEU A 776 -6.92 -17.17 -41.92
C LEU A 776 -6.07 -15.89 -41.88
N VAL A 777 -5.07 -15.76 -42.74
CA VAL A 777 -4.26 -14.54 -42.87
C VAL A 777 -5.08 -13.40 -43.44
N VAL A 778 -5.91 -13.65 -44.46
CA VAL A 778 -6.83 -12.65 -45.01
C VAL A 778 -7.89 -12.26 -43.99
N ILE A 779 -8.47 -13.22 -43.25
CA ILE A 779 -9.40 -12.95 -42.14
C ILE A 779 -8.70 -12.15 -41.04
N SER A 780 -7.48 -12.51 -40.65
CA SER A 780 -6.69 -11.75 -39.66
C SER A 780 -6.41 -10.34 -40.14
N LEU A 781 -6.00 -10.16 -41.40
CA LEU A 781 -5.75 -8.84 -42.00
C LEU A 781 -7.05 -8.02 -42.06
N PHE A 782 -8.17 -8.63 -42.44
CA PHE A 782 -9.48 -7.99 -42.49
C PHE A 782 -9.97 -7.60 -41.08
N ILE A 783 -9.78 -8.46 -40.08
CA ILE A 783 -10.04 -8.14 -38.66
C ILE A 783 -9.13 -7.02 -38.17
N THR A 784 -7.85 -7.01 -38.56
CA THR A 784 -6.87 -6.00 -38.12
C THR A 784 -7.15 -4.65 -38.77
N VAL A 785 -7.46 -4.62 -40.07
CA VAL A 785 -7.87 -3.42 -40.81
C VAL A 785 -9.22 -2.93 -40.31
N GLY A 786 -10.19 -3.83 -40.10
CA GLY A 786 -11.49 -3.50 -39.51
C GLY A 786 -11.37 -2.96 -38.08
N ALA A 787 -10.49 -3.52 -37.26
CA ALA A 787 -10.20 -3.02 -35.93
C ALA A 787 -9.47 -1.66 -35.96
N ALA A 788 -8.52 -1.47 -36.88
CA ALA A 788 -7.82 -0.19 -37.07
C ALA A 788 -8.79 0.89 -37.57
N ALA A 789 -9.65 0.58 -38.54
CA ALA A 789 -10.69 1.46 -39.04
C ALA A 789 -11.72 1.79 -37.94
N TYR A 790 -12.14 0.81 -37.14
CA TYR A 790 -13.01 1.02 -35.99
C TYR A 790 -12.38 1.91 -34.91
N LEU A 791 -11.08 1.77 -34.67
CA LEU A 791 -10.33 2.63 -33.74
C LEU A 791 -10.16 4.05 -34.29
N MET A 792 -9.94 4.21 -35.59
CA MET A 792 -9.87 5.51 -36.27
C MET A 792 -11.24 6.20 -36.37
N ALA A 793 -12.33 5.44 -36.44
CA ALA A 793 -13.70 5.95 -36.49
C ALA A 793 -14.26 6.35 -35.11
N ARG A 794 -13.51 6.15 -34.01
CA ARG A 794 -13.96 6.62 -32.69
C ARG A 794 -13.95 8.15 -32.66
N LYS A 795 -15.12 8.73 -32.36
CA LYS A 795 -15.22 10.15 -32.05
C LYS A 795 -14.25 10.52 -30.93
N PRO A 796 -13.59 11.67 -31.02
CA PRO A 796 -12.71 12.13 -29.95
C PRO A 796 -13.58 12.48 -28.73
N LEU A 797 -13.18 11.99 -27.55
CA LEU A 797 -13.95 12.14 -26.32
C LEU A 797 -13.23 13.08 -25.38
N LEU A 798 -13.92 14.10 -24.88
CA LEU A 798 -13.49 14.80 -23.68
C LEU A 798 -13.68 13.87 -22.49
N LYS A 799 -12.62 13.69 -21.70
CA LYS A 799 -12.65 12.89 -20.47
C LYS A 799 -12.15 13.72 -19.29
N ILE A 800 -12.93 13.74 -18.21
CA ILE A 800 -12.57 14.40 -16.96
C ILE A 800 -12.65 13.38 -15.82
N VAL A 801 -11.54 13.15 -15.13
CA VAL A 801 -11.47 12.28 -13.95
C VAL A 801 -11.42 13.15 -12.71
N PHE A 802 -12.48 13.11 -11.91
CA PHE A 802 -12.55 13.69 -10.58
C PHE A 802 -12.01 12.69 -9.59
N PHE A 803 -10.81 12.93 -9.06
CA PHE A 803 -10.16 12.02 -8.13
C PHE A 803 -10.87 11.95 -6.78
N ASP A 804 -10.79 10.79 -6.13
CA ASP A 804 -11.00 10.66 -4.70
C ASP A 804 -9.72 11.02 -3.95
N ALA A 805 -9.53 12.32 -3.70
CA ALA A 805 -8.36 12.87 -3.03
C ALA A 805 -8.46 12.82 -1.48
N GLY A 806 -9.55 12.29 -0.92
CA GLY A 806 -9.86 12.52 0.49
C GLY A 806 -10.37 13.94 0.67
N PHE A 807 -9.58 14.84 1.25
CA PHE A 807 -9.98 16.23 1.43
C PHE A 807 -9.19 17.12 0.48
N GLY A 808 -9.86 17.75 -0.50
CA GLY A 808 -9.18 18.52 -1.55
C GLY A 808 -9.70 18.23 -2.95
N ASN A 809 -9.25 19.05 -3.91
CA ASN A 809 -9.58 18.90 -5.33
C ASN A 809 -8.36 18.40 -6.10
N ALA A 810 -8.62 17.48 -7.01
CA ALA A 810 -7.70 17.08 -8.06
C ALA A 810 -8.52 16.52 -9.21
N MET A 811 -8.24 16.97 -10.43
CA MET A 811 -8.95 16.53 -11.62
C MET A 811 -7.98 16.37 -12.79
N LEU A 812 -8.13 15.30 -13.57
CA LEU A 812 -7.37 15.10 -14.80
C LEU A 812 -8.29 15.21 -16.01
N VAL A 813 -8.00 16.14 -16.90
CA VAL A 813 -8.70 16.34 -18.17
C VAL A 813 -7.83 15.78 -19.30
N SER A 814 -8.39 14.83 -20.06
CA SER A 814 -7.85 14.38 -21.34
C SER A 814 -8.71 14.97 -22.45
N THR A 815 -8.10 15.78 -23.30
CA THR A 815 -8.82 16.49 -24.36
C THR A 815 -9.06 15.59 -25.58
N PRO A 816 -10.07 15.90 -26.41
CA PRO A 816 -10.28 15.30 -27.74
C PRO A 816 -9.00 15.13 -28.60
N GLU A 817 -8.11 16.12 -28.62
CA GLU A 817 -6.84 16.08 -29.38
C GLU A 817 -5.69 15.36 -28.64
N GLY A 818 -5.96 14.78 -27.47
CA GLY A 818 -4.98 14.01 -26.70
C GLY A 818 -4.07 14.85 -25.79
N LYS A 819 -4.40 16.12 -25.54
CA LYS A 819 -3.72 16.94 -24.53
C LYS A 819 -4.12 16.52 -23.11
N SER A 820 -3.21 16.72 -22.18
CA SER A 820 -3.42 16.38 -20.77
C SER A 820 -3.30 17.60 -19.88
N ILE A 821 -4.38 17.92 -19.17
CA ILE A 821 -4.48 19.08 -18.28
C ILE A 821 -4.81 18.57 -16.88
N LEU A 822 -3.95 18.90 -15.91
CA LEU A 822 -4.21 18.65 -14.50
C LEU A 822 -4.82 19.92 -13.87
N ILE A 823 -5.95 19.78 -13.19
CA ILE A 823 -6.60 20.86 -12.46
C ILE A 823 -6.51 20.51 -10.98
N ASP A 824 -5.71 21.27 -10.23
CA ASP A 824 -5.30 20.99 -8.84
C ASP A 824 -4.60 19.63 -8.62
N GLY A 825 -3.90 19.49 -7.51
CA GLY A 825 -3.06 18.34 -7.16
C GLY A 825 -3.49 17.57 -5.92
N GLY A 826 -4.58 17.95 -5.25
CA GLY A 826 -5.03 17.29 -4.02
C GLY A 826 -4.13 17.58 -2.81
N PRO A 827 -4.43 16.97 -1.65
CA PRO A 827 -3.68 17.19 -0.42
C PRO A 827 -2.36 16.41 -0.40
N ARG A 828 -1.46 16.82 0.48
CA ARG A 828 -0.34 15.98 0.95
C ARG A 828 -0.54 15.67 2.44
N LYS A 829 -0.07 14.49 2.85
CA LYS A 829 -0.05 13.98 4.23
C LYS A 829 1.37 13.53 4.54
N GLU A 830 1.67 13.37 5.83
CA GLU A 830 3.02 13.19 6.39
C GLU A 830 3.96 12.33 5.52
N GLU A 831 3.62 11.05 5.30
CA GLU A 831 4.41 10.14 4.45
C GLU A 831 3.87 9.97 3.01
N TRP A 832 2.82 10.71 2.60
CA TRP A 832 2.12 10.44 1.35
C TRP A 832 1.61 11.70 0.65
N SER A 833 1.99 11.88 -0.61
CA SER A 833 1.45 12.94 -1.47
C SER A 833 0.35 12.41 -2.38
N PHE A 834 -0.76 13.15 -2.54
CA PHE A 834 -1.75 12.79 -3.58
C PHE A 834 -1.14 12.83 -4.99
N GLY A 835 -0.04 13.58 -5.17
CA GLY A 835 0.77 13.57 -6.39
C GLY A 835 1.23 12.18 -6.82
N GLU A 836 1.46 11.25 -5.88
CA GLU A 836 1.76 9.85 -6.20
C GLU A 836 0.61 9.17 -6.92
N THR A 837 -0.63 9.37 -6.45
CA THR A 837 -1.85 8.81 -7.09
C THR A 837 -2.10 9.44 -8.45
N ILE A 838 -1.84 10.74 -8.59
CA ILE A 838 -1.89 11.44 -9.88
C ILE A 838 -0.88 10.81 -10.84
N ARG A 839 0.37 10.64 -10.42
CA ARG A 839 1.44 10.04 -11.24
C ARG A 839 1.12 8.59 -11.64
N GLU A 840 0.59 7.77 -10.74
CA GLU A 840 0.10 6.41 -11.04
C GLU A 840 -1.01 6.43 -12.11
N THR A 841 -1.94 7.38 -12.01
CA THR A 841 -3.03 7.55 -12.97
C THR A 841 -2.53 8.02 -14.33
N LEU A 842 -1.58 8.97 -14.35
CA LEU A 842 -0.95 9.43 -15.59
C LEU A 842 -0.22 8.28 -16.29
N SER A 843 0.53 7.47 -15.54
CA SER A 843 1.16 6.25 -16.05
C SER A 843 0.14 5.25 -16.62
N HIS A 844 -1.00 5.06 -15.93
CA HIS A 844 -2.09 4.21 -16.40
C HIS A 844 -2.68 4.66 -17.74
N TYR A 845 -2.86 5.98 -17.89
CA TYR A 845 -3.33 6.58 -19.14
C TYR A 845 -2.21 6.85 -20.15
N ARG A 846 -0.97 6.44 -19.85
CA ARG A 846 0.21 6.62 -20.71
C ARG A 846 0.52 8.09 -21.02
N ILE A 847 0.22 8.97 -20.07
CA ILE A 847 0.55 10.39 -20.12
C ILE A 847 1.94 10.56 -19.52
N SER A 848 2.92 10.89 -20.35
CA SER A 848 4.32 11.11 -19.94
C SER A 848 4.66 12.57 -19.66
N GLN A 849 3.79 13.51 -20.05
CA GLN A 849 3.95 14.95 -19.84
C GLN A 849 2.58 15.60 -19.64
N LEU A 850 2.53 16.70 -18.90
CA LEU A 850 1.34 17.54 -18.76
C LEU A 850 1.50 18.79 -19.63
N ASP A 851 0.49 19.07 -20.46
CA ASP A 851 0.48 20.30 -21.25
C ASP A 851 0.13 21.52 -20.38
N TYR A 852 -0.74 21.32 -19.38
CA TYR A 852 -1.13 22.35 -18.42
C TYR A 852 -1.30 21.79 -17.01
N ILE A 853 -0.87 22.57 -16.02
CA ILE A 853 -1.40 22.51 -14.66
C ILE A 853 -2.21 23.79 -14.44
N ILE A 854 -3.47 23.67 -14.01
CA ILE A 854 -4.33 24.80 -13.64
C ILE A 854 -4.57 24.73 -12.14
N ILE A 855 -4.04 25.71 -11.41
CA ILE A 855 -4.25 25.84 -9.97
C ILE A 855 -5.46 26.72 -9.76
N THR A 856 -6.52 26.15 -9.20
CA THR A 856 -7.77 26.89 -8.95
C THR A 856 -7.75 27.61 -7.62
N SER A 857 -7.01 27.11 -6.62
CA SER A 857 -6.89 27.70 -5.28
C SER A 857 -5.53 27.33 -4.69
N LEU A 858 -4.94 28.22 -3.89
CA LEU A 858 -3.67 27.94 -3.17
C LEU A 858 -3.91 27.23 -1.82
N ARG A 859 -5.13 26.77 -1.55
CA ARG A 859 -5.41 25.99 -0.34
C ARG A 859 -4.62 24.67 -0.36
N PRO A 860 -4.20 24.14 0.80
CA PRO A 860 -3.35 22.95 0.87
C PRO A 860 -3.99 21.70 0.24
N GLY A 861 -5.31 21.58 0.32
CA GLY A 861 -6.08 20.51 -0.33
C GLY A 861 -6.08 20.59 -1.88
N ASN A 862 -5.60 21.68 -2.47
CA ASN A 862 -5.50 21.86 -3.91
C ASN A 862 -4.04 21.82 -4.38
N ILE A 863 -3.09 22.36 -3.61
CA ILE A 863 -1.68 22.47 -4.03
C ILE A 863 -0.75 21.39 -3.48
N GLY A 864 -1.11 20.71 -2.39
CA GLY A 864 -0.17 19.83 -1.66
C GLY A 864 0.45 18.73 -2.51
N GLY A 865 -0.30 18.17 -3.47
CA GLY A 865 0.21 17.16 -4.39
C GLY A 865 1.02 17.69 -5.58
N LEU A 866 1.01 18.99 -5.86
CA LEU A 866 1.59 19.56 -7.09
C LEU A 866 3.11 19.62 -7.08
N ALA A 867 3.74 19.91 -5.95
CA ALA A 867 5.20 19.93 -5.84
C ALA A 867 5.80 18.58 -6.30
N TYR A 868 5.22 17.47 -5.79
CA TYR A 868 5.60 16.12 -6.22
C TYR A 868 5.37 15.89 -7.72
N VAL A 869 4.25 16.37 -8.27
CA VAL A 869 3.93 16.20 -9.69
C VAL A 869 4.95 16.91 -10.57
N VAL A 870 5.27 18.17 -10.27
CA VAL A 870 6.18 18.97 -11.11
C VAL A 870 7.63 18.49 -10.99
N GLU A 871 8.05 18.02 -9.80
CA GLU A 871 9.36 17.41 -9.58
C GLU A 871 9.55 16.12 -10.42
N HIS A 872 8.48 15.33 -10.60
CA HIS A 872 8.57 14.00 -11.21
C HIS A 872 8.03 13.89 -12.64
N ILE A 873 7.24 14.87 -13.11
CA ILE A 873 6.54 14.83 -14.40
C ILE A 873 6.81 16.13 -15.16
N PRO A 874 7.27 16.07 -16.41
CA PRO A 874 7.44 17.25 -17.24
C PRO A 874 6.11 18.02 -17.42
N VAL A 875 6.13 19.31 -17.12
CA VAL A 875 4.99 20.22 -17.27
C VAL A 875 5.38 21.36 -18.23
N LYS A 876 4.52 21.69 -19.20
CA LYS A 876 4.81 22.79 -20.14
C LYS A 876 4.37 24.16 -19.63
N ARG A 877 3.17 24.24 -19.05
CA ARG A 877 2.52 25.49 -18.65
C ARG A 877 1.85 25.34 -17.30
N VAL A 878 1.95 26.36 -16.46
CA VAL A 878 1.25 26.45 -15.19
C VAL A 878 0.38 27.70 -15.19
N VAL A 879 -0.89 27.55 -14.83
CA VAL A 879 -1.86 28.64 -14.72
C VAL A 879 -2.15 28.91 -13.26
N LEU A 880 -1.97 30.17 -12.84
CA LEU A 880 -2.07 30.60 -11.44
C LEU A 880 -3.14 31.68 -11.24
N PRO A 881 -3.80 31.69 -10.06
CA PRO A 881 -4.77 32.72 -9.68
C PRO A 881 -4.14 34.05 -9.22
N VAL A 882 -2.86 34.05 -8.84
CA VAL A 882 -2.17 35.18 -8.18
C VAL A 882 -0.97 35.66 -8.97
N LYS A 883 -0.54 36.91 -8.70
CA LYS A 883 0.63 37.55 -9.32
C LYS A 883 1.91 36.82 -8.96
N GLU A 884 2.83 36.71 -9.91
CA GLU A 884 4.16 36.14 -9.70
C GLU A 884 4.95 36.88 -8.61
N GLU A 885 4.80 38.20 -8.50
CA GLU A 885 5.40 39.02 -7.44
C GLU A 885 4.96 38.63 -6.02
N MET A 886 3.76 38.07 -5.83
CA MET A 886 3.30 37.56 -4.52
C MET A 886 3.81 36.13 -4.23
N LEU A 887 4.32 35.43 -5.25
CA LEU A 887 5.05 34.18 -5.04
C LEU A 887 6.48 34.53 -4.61
N ARG A 888 7.09 35.55 -5.22
CA ARG A 888 8.46 36.04 -4.96
C ARG A 888 8.62 36.83 -3.65
N ALA A 889 7.53 37.37 -3.11
CA ALA A 889 7.54 37.92 -1.76
C ALA A 889 7.45 36.74 -0.79
N GLU A 890 8.55 36.38 -0.13
CA GLU A 890 8.54 35.42 0.96
C GLU A 890 7.51 35.89 2.02
N LEU A 891 6.28 35.38 1.94
CA LEU A 891 5.28 35.59 2.97
C LEU A 891 5.83 34.99 4.25
N SER A 892 5.91 35.75 5.33
CA SER A 892 6.20 35.16 6.63
C SER A 892 5.12 34.12 7.00
N TYR A 893 5.47 33.20 7.89
CA TYR A 893 4.53 32.17 8.36
C TYR A 893 3.23 32.78 8.92
N GLU A 894 3.33 33.91 9.62
CA GLU A 894 2.19 34.64 10.18
C GLU A 894 1.31 35.25 9.09
N GLU A 895 1.92 35.92 8.09
CA GLU A 895 1.20 36.48 6.95
C GLU A 895 0.50 35.39 6.13
N PHE A 896 1.13 34.24 5.96
CA PHE A 896 0.54 33.08 5.31
C PHE A 896 -0.69 32.55 6.06
N LEU A 897 -0.62 32.42 7.38
CA LEU A 897 -1.75 31.98 8.21
C LEU A 897 -2.90 32.99 8.19
N ILE A 898 -2.61 34.29 8.18
CA ILE A 898 -3.62 35.35 8.04
C ILE A 898 -4.28 35.28 6.65
N LEU A 899 -3.48 35.03 5.60
CA LEU A 899 -3.98 34.90 4.22
C LEU A 899 -4.92 33.70 4.04
N LEU A 900 -4.67 32.59 4.78
CA LEU A 900 -5.47 31.36 4.76
C LEU A 900 -6.89 31.56 5.29
N ASP A 901 -7.09 32.56 6.15
CA ASP A 901 -8.38 32.91 6.77
C ASP A 901 -9.10 31.67 7.35
N ASP A 902 -8.34 30.75 7.97
CA ASP A 902 -8.87 29.60 8.71
C ASP A 902 -8.61 29.79 10.20
N TRP A 903 -9.66 30.18 10.93
CA TRP A 903 -9.61 30.46 12.35
C TRP A 903 -9.03 29.31 13.18
N ARG A 904 -9.13 28.05 12.71
CA ARG A 904 -8.60 26.89 13.43
C ARG A 904 -7.08 26.83 13.35
N LEU A 905 -6.51 27.14 12.19
CA LEU A 905 -5.06 27.21 12.01
C LEU A 905 -4.47 28.41 12.75
N LEU A 906 -5.22 29.53 12.79
CA LEU A 906 -4.87 30.73 13.55
C LEU A 906 -4.95 30.51 15.07
N SER A 907 -5.88 29.68 15.55
CA SER A 907 -6.05 29.41 16.99
C SER A 907 -4.94 28.56 17.61
N ASN A 908 -4.20 27.79 16.80
CA ASN A 908 -3.05 27.00 17.27
C ASN A 908 -1.94 26.90 16.20
N PRO A 909 -1.19 28.00 15.99
CA PRO A 909 -0.22 28.11 14.90
C PRO A 909 1.04 27.25 15.12
N PHE A 910 1.29 26.76 16.33
CA PHE A 910 2.48 25.97 16.67
C PHE A 910 2.29 24.46 16.47
N MET A 911 1.11 24.01 16.04
CA MET A 911 0.93 22.60 15.69
C MET A 911 1.79 22.23 14.46
N PRO A 912 2.31 20.99 14.39
CA PRO A 912 3.11 20.54 13.24
C PRO A 912 2.39 20.66 11.88
N HIS A 913 1.06 20.62 11.88
CA HIS A 913 0.24 20.61 10.67
C HIS A 913 0.24 21.97 9.92
N PRO A 914 -0.12 23.11 10.56
CA PRO A 914 0.10 24.45 10.02
C PRO A 914 1.52 24.72 9.44
N GLN A 915 2.57 24.31 10.16
CA GLN A 915 3.96 24.51 9.72
C GLN A 915 4.27 23.74 8.44
N LYS A 916 3.85 22.46 8.36
CA LYS A 916 4.01 21.63 7.15
C LYS A 916 3.31 22.22 5.94
N ILE A 917 2.10 22.76 6.12
CA ILE A 917 1.36 23.43 5.06
C ILE A 917 2.17 24.59 4.47
N TYR A 918 2.78 25.40 5.33
CA TYR A 918 3.61 26.51 4.91
C TYR A 918 4.87 26.04 4.17
N THR A 919 5.52 24.99 4.67
CA THR A 919 6.66 24.36 3.98
C THR A 919 6.27 23.86 2.58
N GLU A 920 5.07 23.27 2.42
CA GLU A 920 4.59 22.81 1.11
C GLU A 920 4.29 23.96 0.15
N TYR A 921 3.70 25.04 0.66
CA TYR A 921 3.51 26.26 -0.11
C TYR A 921 4.86 26.77 -0.62
N MET A 922 5.85 26.93 0.26
CA MET A 922 7.19 27.40 -0.11
C MET A 922 7.91 26.46 -1.09
N ALA A 923 7.84 25.14 -0.87
CA ALA A 923 8.45 24.17 -1.79
C ALA A 923 7.83 24.22 -3.20
N LEU A 924 6.52 24.50 -3.32
CA LEU A 924 5.90 24.71 -4.62
C LEU A 924 6.36 26.04 -5.25
N ILE A 925 6.50 27.10 -4.45
CA ILE A 925 6.97 28.40 -4.93
C ILE A 925 8.39 28.29 -5.50
N GLU A 926 9.33 27.76 -4.71
CA GLU A 926 10.73 27.55 -5.12
C GLU A 926 10.80 26.77 -6.43
N LEU A 927 10.02 25.69 -6.53
CA LEU A 927 10.01 24.83 -7.70
C LEU A 927 9.38 25.48 -8.94
N LEU A 928 8.44 26.40 -8.75
CA LEU A 928 7.88 27.21 -9.85
C LEU A 928 8.86 28.30 -10.32
N GLU A 929 9.75 28.77 -9.45
CA GLU A 929 10.81 29.75 -9.80
C GLU A 929 11.98 29.09 -10.54
N ASP A 930 12.40 27.90 -10.13
CA ASP A 930 13.57 27.21 -10.69
C ASP A 930 13.30 26.46 -12.01
N ALA A 931 12.06 26.05 -12.26
CA ALA A 931 11.74 25.25 -13.43
C ALA A 931 11.50 26.14 -14.68
N PRO A 932 11.90 25.69 -15.91
CA PRO A 932 11.66 26.42 -17.16
C PRO A 932 10.17 26.34 -17.59
N LEU A 933 9.28 26.77 -16.72
CA LEU A 933 7.83 26.68 -16.86
C LEU A 933 7.27 27.98 -17.42
N GLN A 934 6.37 27.87 -18.39
CA GLN A 934 5.58 29.02 -18.84
C GLN A 934 4.45 29.27 -17.83
N ILE A 935 4.70 30.16 -16.87
CA ILE A 935 3.71 30.57 -15.88
C ILE A 935 2.78 31.63 -16.49
N LYS A 936 1.46 31.43 -16.34
CA LYS A 936 0.44 32.37 -16.79
C LYS A 936 -0.50 32.71 -15.63
N THR A 937 -0.53 33.99 -15.26
CA THR A 937 -1.42 34.50 -14.21
C THR A 937 -2.76 34.96 -14.79
N ILE A 938 -3.87 34.65 -14.11
CA ILE A 938 -5.22 35.03 -14.51
C ILE A 938 -5.88 35.94 -13.48
N ARG A 939 -6.24 37.16 -13.89
CA ARG A 939 -6.88 38.19 -13.02
C ARG A 939 -8.25 38.66 -13.49
N LYS A 940 -8.55 38.42 -14.76
CA LYS A 940 -9.83 38.73 -15.40
C LYS A 940 -10.28 37.50 -16.15
N SER A 941 -11.59 37.33 -16.27
CA SER A 941 -12.15 36.19 -16.97
C SER A 941 -11.60 36.13 -18.40
N ARG A 942 -11.03 34.99 -18.78
CA ARG A 942 -10.33 34.81 -20.07
C ARG A 942 -10.33 33.35 -20.49
N LEU A 943 -10.29 33.11 -21.79
CA LEU A 943 -10.02 31.81 -22.40
C LEU A 943 -8.59 31.33 -22.05
N LEU A 944 -8.49 30.18 -21.41
CA LEU A 944 -7.23 29.55 -21.02
C LEU A 944 -6.70 28.62 -22.11
N TYR A 945 -7.61 27.81 -22.66
CA TYR A 945 -7.31 26.77 -23.63
C TYR A 945 -8.49 26.60 -24.60
N ALA A 946 -8.20 26.32 -25.87
CA ALA A 946 -9.19 25.99 -26.87
C ALA A 946 -8.61 25.02 -27.90
N GLU A 947 -9.42 24.07 -28.34
CA GLU A 947 -9.17 23.15 -29.45
C GLU A 947 -10.51 22.84 -30.13
N ASP A 948 -10.54 22.01 -31.19
CA ASP A 948 -11.74 21.80 -32.01
C ASP A 948 -12.99 21.43 -31.17
N GLY A 949 -13.92 22.39 -31.05
CA GLY A 949 -15.12 22.30 -30.22
C GLY A 949 -14.94 22.44 -28.70
N LEU A 950 -13.73 22.32 -28.12
CA LEU A 950 -13.47 22.43 -26.68
C LEU A 950 -12.94 23.83 -26.31
N LYS A 951 -13.52 24.44 -25.29
CA LYS A 951 -13.05 25.71 -24.69
C LYS A 951 -12.98 25.59 -23.17
N ILE A 952 -11.88 26.04 -22.59
CA ILE A 952 -11.69 26.17 -21.14
C ILE A 952 -11.50 27.65 -20.83
N GLU A 953 -12.48 28.24 -20.14
CA GLU A 953 -12.46 29.63 -19.71
C GLU A 953 -12.32 29.71 -18.19
N ALA A 954 -11.55 30.68 -17.70
CA ALA A 954 -11.56 31.06 -16.29
C ALA A 954 -12.55 32.21 -16.09
N LEU A 955 -13.38 32.12 -15.05
CA LEU A 955 -14.27 33.16 -14.57
C LEU A 955 -13.73 33.67 -13.22
N VAL A 956 -13.46 34.97 -13.13
CA VAL A 956 -12.86 35.59 -11.93
C VAL A 956 -13.88 36.51 -11.24
N PRO A 957 -14.22 36.27 -9.95
CA PRO A 957 -15.20 37.08 -9.21
C PRO A 957 -14.75 38.53 -8.93
N SER A 958 -13.44 38.81 -8.92
CA SER A 958 -12.74 40.09 -8.62
C SER A 958 -12.85 40.64 -7.17
N THR A 959 -11.68 40.98 -6.61
CA THR A 959 -11.32 41.68 -5.33
C THR A 959 -12.27 41.54 -4.14
N VAL A 960 -12.07 40.49 -3.36
CA VAL A 960 -12.44 40.42 -1.94
C VAL A 960 -11.15 40.02 -1.18
N ARG A 961 -11.00 40.37 0.12
CA ARG A 961 -9.83 39.94 0.92
C ARG A 961 -9.89 38.42 1.16
N GLY A 962 -8.74 37.76 1.34
CA GLY A 962 -8.63 36.33 1.66
C GLY A 962 -8.45 35.39 0.46
N LEU A 963 -7.88 34.21 0.70
CA LEU A 963 -7.52 33.20 -0.32
C LEU A 963 -8.68 32.70 -1.18
N ASP A 964 -9.90 32.61 -0.62
CA ASP A 964 -11.10 32.20 -1.37
C ASP A 964 -11.47 33.17 -2.49
N SER A 965 -11.09 34.43 -2.34
CA SER A 965 -11.36 35.52 -3.28
C SER A 965 -10.49 35.46 -4.54
N PHE A 966 -9.39 34.70 -4.49
CA PHE A 966 -8.51 34.43 -5.63
C PHE A 966 -8.85 33.12 -6.35
N SER A 967 -9.86 32.37 -5.89
CA SER A 967 -10.18 31.09 -6.52
C SER A 967 -10.68 31.27 -7.96
N LEU A 968 -10.16 30.45 -8.89
CA LEU A 968 -10.59 30.43 -10.29
C LEU A 968 -11.78 29.49 -10.46
N VAL A 969 -12.87 30.02 -11.00
CA VAL A 969 -13.97 29.18 -11.50
C VAL A 969 -13.69 28.82 -12.94
N LEU A 970 -13.67 27.53 -13.26
CA LEU A 970 -13.43 27.07 -14.64
C LEU A 970 -14.74 26.70 -15.31
N ARG A 971 -14.94 27.18 -16.53
CA ARG A 971 -16.01 26.79 -17.43
C ARG A 971 -15.41 25.99 -18.58
N ILE A 972 -15.77 24.71 -18.66
CA ILE A 972 -15.30 23.79 -19.71
C ILE A 972 -16.48 23.49 -20.62
N SER A 973 -16.44 23.96 -21.87
CA SER A 973 -17.49 23.70 -22.86
C SER A 973 -16.96 22.85 -24.01
N TYR A 974 -17.65 21.75 -24.34
CA TYR A 974 -17.37 20.90 -25.49
C TYR A 974 -18.67 20.58 -26.23
N GLY A 975 -18.80 21.03 -27.47
CA GLY A 975 -20.06 20.96 -28.20
C GLY A 975 -21.19 21.68 -27.45
N GLU A 976 -22.26 20.95 -27.14
CA GLU A 976 -23.43 21.41 -26.40
C GLU A 976 -23.29 21.24 -24.88
N LYS A 977 -22.21 20.59 -24.40
CA LYS A 977 -22.02 20.25 -22.98
C LYS A 977 -21.10 21.22 -22.26
N VAL A 978 -21.54 21.66 -21.08
CA VAL A 978 -20.82 22.62 -20.24
C VAL A 978 -20.65 22.08 -18.82
N ILE A 979 -19.41 22.15 -18.33
CA ILE A 979 -19.03 21.77 -16.97
C ILE A 979 -18.50 23.01 -16.24
N ILE A 980 -19.05 23.28 -15.06
CA ILE A 980 -18.67 24.39 -14.18
C ILE A 980 -17.91 23.85 -12.96
N LEU A 981 -16.68 24.32 -12.78
CA LEU A 981 -15.81 23.97 -11.66
C LEU A 981 -15.61 25.21 -10.78
N PRO A 982 -16.47 25.44 -9.77
CA PRO A 982 -16.38 26.61 -8.91
C PRO A 982 -15.22 26.56 -7.90
N ALA A 983 -14.41 25.49 -7.89
CA ALA A 983 -13.27 25.35 -7.00
C ALA A 983 -13.63 25.58 -5.51
N GLN A 984 -12.86 26.42 -4.80
CA GLN A 984 -13.04 26.75 -3.38
C GLN A 984 -13.72 28.11 -3.16
N VAL A 985 -14.52 28.60 -4.11
CA VAL A 985 -15.17 29.92 -3.98
C VAL A 985 -16.14 29.96 -2.80
N GLY A 986 -15.90 30.90 -1.87
CA GLY A 986 -16.77 31.18 -0.74
C GLY A 986 -18.08 31.89 -1.12
N VAL A 987 -18.96 32.09 -0.13
CA VAL A 987 -20.31 32.67 -0.29
C VAL A 987 -20.31 34.01 -1.04
N ALA A 988 -19.42 34.94 -0.68
CA ALA A 988 -19.36 36.26 -1.30
C ALA A 988 -18.98 36.20 -2.79
N ALA A 989 -18.06 35.29 -3.15
CA ALA A 989 -17.64 35.08 -4.52
C ALA A 989 -18.76 34.43 -5.36
N GLN A 990 -19.49 33.46 -4.81
CA GLN A 990 -20.65 32.84 -5.46
C GLN A 990 -21.73 33.86 -5.81
N LYS A 991 -22.10 34.74 -4.86
CA LYS A 991 -23.08 35.82 -5.11
C LYS A 991 -22.63 36.78 -6.21
N ARG A 992 -21.35 37.19 -6.20
CA ARG A 992 -20.79 38.08 -7.23
C ARG A 992 -20.76 37.44 -8.61
N LEU A 993 -20.38 36.18 -8.73
CA LEU A 993 -20.40 35.46 -10.00
C LEU A 993 -21.80 35.39 -10.58
N THR A 994 -22.80 35.13 -9.73
CA THR A 994 -24.22 35.09 -10.11
C THR A 994 -24.67 36.40 -10.74
N GLY A 995 -24.33 37.54 -10.12
CA GLY A 995 -24.69 38.85 -10.66
C GLY A 995 -23.86 39.29 -11.88
N LYS A 996 -22.59 38.89 -11.96
CA LYS A 996 -21.65 39.38 -12.99
C LYS A 996 -21.65 38.55 -14.28
N TYR A 997 -21.89 37.24 -14.18
CA TYR A 997 -21.80 36.31 -15.29
C TYR A 997 -23.00 35.34 -15.38
N PRO A 998 -24.26 35.79 -15.24
CA PRO A 998 -25.43 34.89 -15.21
C PRO A 998 -25.48 33.98 -16.45
N ASP A 999 -25.28 34.53 -17.65
CA ASP A 999 -25.37 33.78 -18.91
C ASP A 999 -24.25 32.76 -19.10
N LYS A 1000 -23.10 32.94 -18.42
CA LYS A 1000 -21.95 32.03 -18.51
C LYS A 1000 -21.98 30.91 -17.47
N LEU A 1001 -22.86 31.00 -16.48
CA LEU A 1001 -22.94 30.02 -15.39
C LEU A 1001 -23.77 28.79 -15.74
N LEU A 1002 -24.66 28.87 -16.73
CA LEU A 1002 -25.44 27.72 -17.21
C LEU A 1002 -24.51 26.55 -17.58
N GLY A 1003 -24.75 25.39 -16.96
CA GLY A 1003 -23.97 24.18 -17.25
C GLY A 1003 -24.65 22.87 -16.85
N ASP A 1004 -24.39 21.81 -17.60
CA ASP A 1004 -24.96 20.47 -17.37
C ASP A 1004 -24.42 19.82 -16.08
N VAL A 1005 -23.15 20.09 -15.75
CA VAL A 1005 -22.45 19.48 -14.61
C VAL A 1005 -21.75 20.54 -13.77
N MET A 1006 -21.88 20.45 -12.44
CA MET A 1006 -21.10 21.27 -11.51
C MET A 1006 -20.26 20.45 -10.54
N LEU A 1007 -19.09 20.97 -10.16
CA LEU A 1007 -18.42 20.56 -8.92
C LEU A 1007 -19.05 21.32 -7.75
N ILE A 1008 -19.37 20.64 -6.65
CA ILE A 1008 -19.92 21.29 -5.44
C ILE A 1008 -18.81 22.12 -4.78
N PRO A 1009 -19.00 23.43 -4.55
CA PRO A 1009 -17.98 24.30 -3.98
C PRO A 1009 -17.71 23.97 -2.51
N VAL A 1010 -16.48 24.23 -2.07
CA VAL A 1010 -16.03 24.08 -0.67
C VAL A 1010 -16.34 22.68 -0.11
N HIS A 1011 -16.18 21.65 -0.94
CA HIS A 1011 -16.42 20.24 -0.59
C HIS A 1011 -17.82 19.92 -0.03
N GLY A 1012 -18.79 20.80 -0.30
CA GLY A 1012 -20.16 20.66 0.20
C GLY A 1012 -20.35 21.07 1.66
N ASN A 1013 -19.56 22.00 2.20
CA ASN A 1013 -19.86 22.63 3.49
C ASN A 1013 -21.24 23.32 3.43
N PRO A 1014 -22.23 22.93 4.26
CA PRO A 1014 -23.60 23.49 4.22
C PRO A 1014 -23.68 25.00 4.39
N GLU A 1015 -22.81 25.58 5.23
CA GLU A 1015 -22.80 27.01 5.55
C GLU A 1015 -22.23 27.86 4.40
N LYS A 1016 -21.56 27.22 3.44
CA LYS A 1016 -20.91 27.88 2.31
C LYS A 1016 -21.63 27.65 0.97
N GLN A 1017 -22.84 27.09 0.99
CA GLN A 1017 -23.66 26.89 -0.23
C GLN A 1017 -24.60 28.07 -0.45
N VAL A 1018 -24.66 28.59 -1.69
CA VAL A 1018 -25.55 29.69 -2.11
C VAL A 1018 -26.56 29.16 -3.13
N GLU A 1019 -27.84 29.22 -2.78
CA GLU A 1019 -28.92 28.62 -3.58
C GLU A 1019 -29.14 29.36 -4.91
N GLU A 1020 -28.99 30.68 -4.91
CA GLU A 1020 -29.08 31.51 -6.12
C GLU A 1020 -27.98 31.15 -7.12
N PHE A 1021 -26.78 30.81 -6.62
CA PHE A 1021 -25.66 30.40 -7.46
C PHE A 1021 -25.88 29.00 -8.06
N ILE A 1022 -26.39 28.06 -7.27
CA ILE A 1022 -26.74 26.72 -7.75
C ILE A 1022 -27.84 26.81 -8.82
N THR A 1023 -28.85 27.65 -8.58
CA THR A 1023 -29.97 27.89 -9.49
C THR A 1023 -29.51 28.55 -10.79
N ALA A 1024 -28.58 29.51 -10.73
CA ALA A 1024 -28.01 30.15 -11.92
C ALA A 1024 -27.20 29.19 -12.79
N ILE A 1025 -26.59 28.16 -12.20
CA ILE A 1025 -25.91 27.10 -12.97
C ILE A 1025 -26.94 26.12 -13.57
N SER A 1026 -28.01 25.84 -12.83
CA SER A 1026 -29.06 24.88 -13.18
C SER A 1026 -28.53 23.50 -13.66
N PRO A 1027 -27.66 22.82 -12.89
CA PRO A 1027 -27.00 21.60 -13.36
C PRO A 1027 -27.90 20.38 -13.24
N ALA A 1028 -27.79 19.47 -14.22
CA ALA A 1028 -28.40 18.14 -14.13
C ALA A 1028 -27.63 17.23 -13.15
N PHE A 1029 -26.30 17.38 -13.09
CA PHE A 1029 -25.42 16.58 -12.25
C PHE A 1029 -24.51 17.44 -11.39
N ALA A 1030 -24.31 17.03 -10.13
CA ALA A 1030 -23.34 17.66 -9.23
C ALA A 1030 -22.34 16.63 -8.69
N ILE A 1031 -21.06 16.97 -8.70
CA ILE A 1031 -19.98 16.11 -8.20
C ILE A 1031 -19.47 16.68 -6.88
N ASN A 1032 -19.44 15.87 -5.83
CA ASN A 1032 -18.85 16.22 -4.55
C ASN A 1032 -17.48 15.53 -4.39
N GLN A 1033 -16.40 16.29 -4.59
CA GLN A 1033 -15.04 15.84 -4.24
C GLN A 1033 -14.82 16.03 -2.74
N TYR A 1034 -15.25 15.02 -1.99
CA TYR A 1034 -14.98 14.89 -0.57
C TYR A 1034 -14.96 13.39 -0.28
N GLY A 1035 -13.78 12.90 0.03
CA GLY A 1035 -13.48 11.53 0.39
C GLY A 1035 -13.62 11.30 1.89
N TRP A 1036 -13.59 10.03 2.27
CA TRP A 1036 -13.62 9.65 3.68
C TRP A 1036 -12.19 9.66 4.20
N SER A 1037 -11.89 10.67 4.99
CA SER A 1037 -10.70 10.74 5.81
C SER A 1037 -11.20 10.95 7.23
N PRO A 1038 -10.85 10.09 8.20
CA PRO A 1038 -11.04 10.41 9.61
C PRO A 1038 -10.31 11.69 10.01
N CYS A 1039 -9.23 12.07 9.31
CA CYS A 1039 -8.60 13.40 9.48
C CYS A 1039 -9.41 14.56 8.88
N ALA A 1040 -10.45 14.28 8.08
CA ALA A 1040 -11.32 15.33 7.58
C ALA A 1040 -12.46 15.55 8.58
N GLU A 1041 -12.11 15.70 9.86
CA GLU A 1041 -12.93 16.33 10.90
C GLU A 1041 -13.16 17.83 10.59
N PHE A 1042 -13.24 18.21 9.32
CA PHE A 1042 -13.51 19.59 8.96
C PHE A 1042 -14.96 19.94 9.31
N PHE A 1043 -15.94 19.04 9.07
CA PHE A 1043 -17.36 19.20 9.46
C PHE A 1043 -18.06 17.82 9.64
N PRO A 1044 -19.04 17.68 10.58
CA PRO A 1044 -19.64 16.40 10.96
C PRO A 1044 -20.40 15.68 9.83
N VAL A 1045 -20.56 14.36 9.91
CA VAL A 1045 -21.25 13.52 8.89
C VAL A 1045 -22.63 14.07 8.53
N ASN A 1046 -23.38 14.55 9.53
CA ASN A 1046 -24.72 15.12 9.37
C ASN A 1046 -24.71 16.38 8.47
N ALA A 1047 -23.63 17.17 8.50
CA ALA A 1047 -23.48 18.34 7.63
C ALA A 1047 -23.39 17.93 6.16
N LYS A 1048 -22.67 16.84 5.84
CA LYS A 1048 -22.56 16.33 4.48
C LYS A 1048 -23.90 15.86 3.92
N GLU A 1049 -24.65 15.11 4.74
CA GLU A 1049 -25.98 14.62 4.33
C GLU A 1049 -26.95 15.77 4.11
N ALA A 1050 -26.87 16.84 4.91
CA ALA A 1050 -27.66 18.04 4.70
C ALA A 1050 -27.40 18.71 3.33
N THR A 1051 -26.13 18.84 2.91
CA THR A 1051 -25.81 19.38 1.58
C THR A 1051 -26.34 18.48 0.47
N LEU A 1052 -26.09 17.17 0.53
CA LEU A 1052 -26.56 16.25 -0.51
C LEU A 1052 -28.10 16.22 -0.59
N ALA A 1053 -28.79 16.28 0.56
CA ALA A 1053 -30.24 16.38 0.63
C ALA A 1053 -30.77 17.69 0.01
N ARG A 1054 -30.06 18.81 0.17
CA ARG A 1054 -30.41 20.09 -0.48
C ARG A 1054 -30.38 19.97 -2.00
N TYR A 1055 -29.30 19.43 -2.55
CA TYR A 1055 -29.17 19.22 -4.00
C TYR A 1055 -30.24 18.25 -4.53
N ALA A 1056 -30.54 17.18 -3.80
CA ALA A 1056 -31.60 16.24 -4.16
C ALA A 1056 -32.99 16.90 -4.16
N LYS A 1057 -33.29 17.80 -3.21
CA LYS A 1057 -34.54 18.59 -3.20
C LYS A 1057 -34.68 19.51 -4.41
N MET A 1058 -33.56 19.98 -4.97
CA MET A 1058 -33.53 20.78 -6.20
C MET A 1058 -33.58 19.93 -7.48
N GLY A 1059 -33.76 18.61 -7.37
CA GLY A 1059 -33.81 17.70 -8.52
C GLY A 1059 -32.45 17.37 -9.15
N ILE A 1060 -31.34 17.70 -8.48
CA ILE A 1060 -29.98 17.53 -9.00
C ILE A 1060 -29.41 16.17 -8.60
N VAL A 1061 -28.89 15.41 -9.56
CA VAL A 1061 -28.29 14.08 -9.30
C VAL A 1061 -26.85 14.24 -8.81
N THR A 1062 -26.58 13.80 -7.58
CA THR A 1062 -25.25 13.98 -6.95
C THR A 1062 -24.37 12.72 -7.00
N TYR A 1063 -23.09 12.87 -7.36
CA TYR A 1063 -22.06 11.83 -7.24
C TYR A 1063 -21.00 12.24 -6.22
N SER A 1064 -20.79 11.46 -5.15
CA SER A 1064 -19.78 11.75 -4.12
C SER A 1064 -18.58 10.81 -4.23
N THR A 1065 -17.37 11.37 -4.27
CA THR A 1065 -16.14 10.57 -4.35
C THR A 1065 -15.94 9.69 -3.11
N ALA A 1066 -16.40 10.12 -1.92
CA ALA A 1066 -16.45 9.27 -0.72
C ALA A 1066 -17.23 7.96 -0.92
N LYS A 1067 -18.35 7.98 -1.64
CA LYS A 1067 -19.18 6.77 -1.85
C LYS A 1067 -18.78 5.99 -3.10
N SER A 1068 -18.30 6.68 -4.12
CA SER A 1068 -18.18 6.10 -5.46
C SER A 1068 -16.74 6.04 -6.00
N GLY A 1069 -15.74 6.37 -5.16
CA GLY A 1069 -14.36 6.54 -5.62
C GLY A 1069 -14.25 7.68 -6.63
N ALA A 1070 -13.24 7.64 -7.50
CA ALA A 1070 -13.12 8.61 -8.58
C ALA A 1070 -14.34 8.57 -9.50
N VAL A 1071 -14.81 9.76 -9.89
CA VAL A 1071 -15.91 9.95 -10.83
C VAL A 1071 -15.30 10.33 -12.18
N THR A 1072 -15.63 9.60 -13.23
CA THR A 1072 -15.13 9.84 -14.59
C THR A 1072 -16.27 10.29 -15.47
N LEU A 1073 -16.18 11.52 -15.98
CA LEU A 1073 -17.08 12.08 -16.97
C LEU A 1073 -16.46 11.89 -18.36
N THR A 1074 -17.25 11.40 -19.32
CA THR A 1074 -16.87 11.31 -20.74
C THR A 1074 -17.99 11.88 -21.61
N THR A 1075 -17.65 12.68 -22.61
CA THR A 1075 -18.63 13.27 -23.54
C THR A 1075 -18.05 13.39 -24.95
N ASP A 1076 -18.89 13.20 -25.97
CA ASP A 1076 -18.59 13.45 -27.39
C ASP A 1076 -19.06 14.85 -27.85
N GLY A 1077 -19.48 15.69 -26.91
CA GLY A 1077 -20.02 17.02 -27.14
C GLY A 1077 -21.55 17.07 -27.27
N ARG A 1078 -22.23 15.91 -27.35
CA ARG A 1078 -23.71 15.83 -27.33
C ARG A 1078 -24.21 14.93 -26.22
N GLU A 1079 -23.62 13.76 -26.07
CA GLU A 1079 -23.97 12.82 -25.00
C GLU A 1079 -23.00 12.95 -23.83
N LEU A 1080 -23.49 12.75 -22.61
CA LEU A 1080 -22.71 12.81 -21.39
C LEU A 1080 -22.85 11.50 -20.63
N ASN A 1081 -21.72 10.85 -20.32
CA ASN A 1081 -21.67 9.59 -19.59
C ASN A 1081 -20.80 9.75 -18.34
N ILE A 1082 -21.37 9.44 -17.18
CA ILE A 1082 -20.67 9.46 -15.89
C ILE A 1082 -20.47 8.02 -15.43
N LYS A 1083 -19.21 7.64 -15.23
CA LYS A 1083 -18.80 6.35 -14.67
C LYS A 1083 -18.16 6.56 -13.32
N VAL A 1084 -18.44 5.66 -12.39
CA VAL A 1084 -17.84 5.67 -11.06
C VAL A 1084 -17.05 4.40 -10.78
N ILE A 1085 -16.04 4.49 -9.93
CA ILE A 1085 -15.31 3.32 -9.44
C ILE A 1085 -16.14 2.70 -8.30
N VAL A 1086 -17.15 1.92 -8.68
CA VAL A 1086 -18.11 1.31 -7.73
C VAL A 1086 -17.36 0.58 -6.61
N ILE A 1087 -17.63 0.98 -5.36
CA ILE A 1087 -17.36 0.14 -4.19
C ILE A 1087 -18.44 -0.93 -4.20
N LYS A 1088 -18.11 -2.16 -4.62
CA LYS A 1088 -18.95 -3.30 -4.25
C LYS A 1088 -18.78 -3.47 -2.74
N SER A 1089 -19.76 -3.00 -1.96
CA SER A 1089 -19.92 -3.29 -0.53
C SER A 1089 -20.09 -4.78 -0.33
#